data_AF-A0A161VEA7-F1
#
_entry.id   AF-A0A161VEA7-F1
#
_cell.length_a   1.000
_cell.length_b   1.000
_cell.length_c   1.000
_cell.angle_alpha   90.00
_cell.angle_beta   90.00
_cell.angle_gamma   90.00
#
_symmetry.space_group_name_H-M   'P 1'
#
loop_
_entity.id
_entity.type
_entity.pdbx_description
1 polymer ?
#
loop_
_entity_poly.entity_id
_entity_poly.type
_entity_poly.pdbx_seq_one_letter_code
_entity_poly.pdbx_strand_id
1 'polypeptide(L)'
;MASTQTALPFLTRNYSNTQTQYPPPNGPWPSRRTSLSSFPASRPPSSMSNTSRPSRSPQPPPIVETDRSSNPSSKSKTPSTGVSSQHSSLSAPRRYNPDAHPPRKLRSQYPRGSTENHVEYILVASFDIDRGPVMEHQYPVSITGDEHMLAELMLPDQAHVRNQDWTIFFLHKDTSQEEEDEERKAKEARKKKRRRLRNRAAGIIDEEDDGEDLDEEEGELDDLDEYDDSESDDGEPEGGEGPPLIYVLNLVNTKQDKTVKRGAVVKAMAICTRHPFLHIYKPLLLLALDEYFKAPVPETLAMLYDAVNSMDLSLMPKLSLLERHLLLASDNKDLFVEKFEQMIQMRIAEDRGEHLSDLHFDASRDPSKMPGVSRAGTKAHVEGASQYSVPRDTHEFESKVMYKGIPVPIKVPVAVMPETVGDFSLIKLIQKFSEPQGKAPQPFPLHAQLTTNGPHTHPIIVLVNALLTQKRVIFLGHNMPSGEVAEAVLAACALASGGTLRGFTRHAFPYTDLTKIDDLLNVPGFIAGVTNPTFELHPEWWDVLCDLPTGRVKISSKIDPAPTTEGMVYFQQQNPSYAGLVGGTSKVAAESDLTGDAAFMQDILRSIAARHGERVIRAKWRDWVIRFTRIAAAFEESVYGASALYIGGDELEMGSVGVNGHGYVWPNEQAKSKELAGNVTRIEGWRNTRSYYSFIQDLALMYTIKPLKGLDLHHMHDRLRTQRLNPMQSKEIYMAFSKYVHSYDEICLLLSVAPESHAGLFYVALGLFHKDRDVRFKTADLLERIGEHEAGQHWWKALSRFEKLAYNRIRKELDAEMQAKLEKEGVSPEVEKRVS
;
A
#
# COMPACT_ATOMS: atom_id res chain seq x y z
N MET A 1 -23.05 35.44 5.61
CA MET A 1 -22.65 36.84 5.32
C MET A 1 -21.13 36.92 5.22
N ALA A 2 -20.59 37.98 4.61
CA ALA A 2 -19.15 38.24 4.43
C ALA A 2 -18.37 37.20 3.61
N SER A 3 -18.35 37.39 2.30
CA SER A 3 -17.54 36.64 1.33
C SER A 3 -16.47 37.54 0.72
N THR A 4 -15.20 37.12 0.74
CA THR A 4 -14.08 37.85 0.14
C THR A 4 -13.55 37.11 -1.09
N GLN A 5 -13.96 37.57 -2.28
CA GLN A 5 -13.32 37.22 -3.55
C GLN A 5 -12.08 38.10 -3.76
N THR A 6 -10.95 37.51 -4.14
CA THR A 6 -9.75 38.23 -4.61
C THR A 6 -9.60 38.05 -6.11
N ALA A 7 -9.42 39.15 -6.83
CA ALA A 7 -9.62 39.23 -8.28
C ALA A 7 -8.35 38.95 -9.11
N LEU A 8 -8.56 38.40 -10.31
CA LEU A 8 -7.57 38.29 -11.38
C LEU A 8 -7.32 39.66 -12.06
N PRO A 9 -6.07 40.02 -12.42
CA PRO A 9 -5.79 41.22 -13.20
C PRO A 9 -6.00 40.99 -14.70
N PHE A 10 -6.66 41.95 -15.35
CA PHE A 10 -6.98 41.93 -16.79
C PHE A 10 -5.80 42.37 -17.68
N LEU A 11 -5.82 41.88 -18.93
CA LEU A 11 -4.90 42.22 -20.00
C LEU A 11 -4.93 43.72 -20.38
N THR A 12 -3.75 44.32 -20.63
CA THR A 12 -3.64 45.54 -21.43
C THR A 12 -2.84 45.28 -22.71
N ARG A 13 -3.42 45.70 -23.84
CA ARG A 13 -3.00 45.37 -25.20
C ARG A 13 -2.28 46.56 -25.83
N ASN A 14 -0.96 46.49 -25.99
CA ASN A 14 -0.20 47.50 -26.74
C ASN A 14 0.05 47.06 -28.19
N TYR A 15 -0.38 47.90 -29.13
CA TYR A 15 -0.03 47.80 -30.54
C TYR A 15 1.30 48.50 -30.81
N SER A 16 2.22 47.84 -31.50
CA SER A 16 3.29 48.48 -32.26
C SER A 16 3.45 47.79 -33.61
N ASN A 17 3.59 48.60 -34.66
CA ASN A 17 3.38 48.20 -36.05
C ASN A 17 4.58 48.63 -36.90
N THR A 18 5.34 47.67 -37.45
CA THR A 18 6.36 47.94 -38.47
C THR A 18 6.41 46.84 -39.52
N GLN A 19 5.91 47.19 -40.71
CA GLN A 19 6.32 46.72 -42.04
C GLN A 19 7.86 46.75 -42.20
N THR A 20 8.58 46.06 -43.10
CA THR A 20 8.34 45.08 -44.19
C THR A 20 9.75 44.53 -44.54
N GLN A 21 9.97 43.33 -45.09
CA GLN A 21 10.07 43.06 -46.55
C GLN A 21 10.47 41.58 -46.81
N TYR A 22 10.14 41.10 -48.00
CA TYR A 22 10.44 39.82 -48.67
C TYR A 22 10.68 40.17 -50.18
N PRO A 23 11.12 39.31 -51.13
CA PRO A 23 11.58 37.90 -51.10
C PRO A 23 12.86 37.66 -52.01
N PRO A 24 12.97 36.68 -52.96
CA PRO A 24 13.31 35.24 -52.81
C PRO A 24 14.66 34.80 -53.51
N PRO A 25 14.77 33.72 -54.33
CA PRO A 25 15.38 32.43 -53.94
C PRO A 25 16.52 31.94 -54.88
N ASN A 26 17.11 30.76 -54.61
CA ASN A 26 17.44 29.73 -55.64
C ASN A 26 18.25 28.51 -55.10
N GLY A 27 17.98 27.32 -55.66
CA GLY A 27 18.95 26.20 -55.78
C GLY A 27 19.63 26.21 -57.17
N PRO A 28 20.30 25.14 -57.67
CA PRO A 28 20.31 23.75 -57.21
C PRO A 28 21.73 23.09 -57.17
N TRP A 29 21.76 21.74 -57.10
CA TRP A 29 22.91 20.80 -57.22
C TRP A 29 23.53 20.82 -58.66
N PRO A 30 24.66 20.15 -59.06
CA PRO A 30 25.29 18.92 -58.49
C PRO A 30 26.84 18.69 -58.63
N SER A 31 27.31 17.49 -58.20
CA SER A 31 28.41 16.65 -58.80
C SER A 31 29.73 16.37 -58.02
N ARG A 32 30.03 15.06 -57.83
CA ARG A 32 31.28 14.28 -58.14
C ARG A 32 32.68 14.88 -57.77
N ARG A 33 33.71 14.12 -57.34
CA ARG A 33 34.05 12.67 -57.43
C ARG A 33 35.29 12.30 -56.57
N THR A 34 35.52 10.98 -56.36
CA THR A 34 36.83 10.27 -56.10
C THR A 34 37.59 10.58 -54.78
N SER A 35 38.33 9.66 -54.14
CA SER A 35 38.85 8.30 -54.48
C SER A 35 38.97 7.39 -53.23
N LEU A 36 38.64 6.07 -53.30
CA LEU A 36 39.55 4.87 -53.29
C LEU A 36 40.53 4.78 -52.09
N SER A 37 40.86 3.65 -51.46
CA SER A 37 40.53 2.19 -51.49
C SER A 37 41.16 1.57 -50.19
N SER A 38 40.86 0.39 -49.64
CA SER A 38 40.78 -0.96 -50.23
C SER A 38 40.16 -2.02 -49.26
N PHE A 39 39.70 -3.14 -49.82
CA PHE A 39 39.16 -4.36 -49.17
C PHE A 39 40.10 -5.57 -49.52
N PRO A 40 39.78 -6.87 -49.25
CA PRO A 40 39.46 -7.57 -47.98
C PRO A 40 40.19 -8.96 -47.89
N ALA A 41 39.50 -9.98 -47.31
CA ALA A 41 39.67 -11.45 -47.44
C ALA A 41 40.64 -12.18 -46.47
N SER A 42 40.53 -13.49 -46.20
CA SER A 42 39.43 -14.34 -45.68
C SER A 42 39.83 -15.84 -45.69
N ARG A 43 39.70 -16.52 -44.53
CA ARG A 43 39.54 -18.00 -44.33
C ARG A 43 40.75 -18.98 -44.56
N PRO A 44 40.68 -20.23 -44.01
CA PRO A 44 41.84 -21.13 -43.70
C PRO A 44 41.89 -22.41 -44.61
N PRO A 45 42.77 -23.45 -44.42
CA PRO A 45 42.64 -24.51 -43.36
C PRO A 45 43.93 -25.28 -42.90
N SER A 46 43.81 -26.15 -41.87
CA SER A 46 44.53 -27.45 -41.55
C SER A 46 46.09 -27.60 -41.70
N SER A 47 46.87 -28.38 -40.92
CA SER A 47 46.66 -29.68 -40.25
C SER A 47 47.80 -30.11 -39.27
N MET A 48 47.51 -30.97 -38.27
CA MET A 48 48.37 -32.02 -37.61
C MET A 48 49.73 -31.64 -36.93
N SER A 49 50.26 -32.30 -35.89
CA SER A 49 49.95 -33.59 -35.18
C SER A 49 50.52 -33.66 -33.72
N ASN A 50 49.90 -34.48 -32.84
CA ASN A 50 50.48 -35.33 -31.75
C ASN A 50 51.49 -34.73 -30.73
N THR A 51 51.44 -34.92 -29.40
CA THR A 51 50.66 -35.77 -28.44
C THR A 51 50.31 -34.92 -27.18
N SER A 52 49.82 -35.36 -26.00
CA SER A 52 49.48 -36.69 -25.42
C SER A 52 48.18 -36.61 -24.57
N ARG A 53 48.07 -37.25 -23.39
CA ARG A 53 46.80 -37.36 -22.60
C ARG A 53 47.00 -37.77 -21.10
N PRO A 54 45.98 -37.84 -20.21
CA PRO A 54 45.64 -36.75 -19.26
C PRO A 54 45.40 -37.22 -17.79
N SER A 55 44.85 -36.36 -16.93
CA SER A 55 43.96 -36.77 -15.83
C SER A 55 42.71 -35.86 -15.74
N ARG A 56 41.65 -36.30 -15.06
CA ARG A 56 40.25 -35.99 -15.40
C ARG A 56 39.40 -35.65 -14.17
N SER A 57 38.49 -34.69 -14.28
CA SER A 57 37.29 -34.57 -13.42
C SER A 57 36.19 -35.56 -13.87
N PRO A 58 35.13 -35.75 -13.05
CA PRO A 58 33.79 -35.55 -13.60
C PRO A 58 32.72 -34.98 -12.63
N GLN A 59 31.62 -34.50 -13.24
CA GLN A 59 30.36 -34.06 -12.61
C GLN A 59 29.36 -35.23 -12.34
N PRO A 60 28.24 -34.98 -11.64
CA PRO A 60 27.27 -36.01 -11.20
C PRO A 60 26.02 -36.17 -12.11
N PRO A 61 25.24 -37.26 -11.93
CA PRO A 61 23.83 -37.35 -12.36
C PRO A 61 22.91 -37.93 -11.20
N PRO A 62 21.66 -38.43 -11.37
CA PRO A 62 20.48 -37.77 -10.78
C PRO A 62 19.47 -38.67 -10.01
N ILE A 63 18.28 -38.09 -9.71
CA ILE A 63 17.09 -38.52 -8.93
C ILE A 63 16.43 -39.85 -9.37
N VAL A 64 15.84 -40.62 -8.42
CA VAL A 64 14.52 -41.35 -8.49
C VAL A 64 13.99 -41.65 -7.05
N GLU A 65 12.66 -41.69 -6.87
CA GLU A 65 11.90 -41.98 -5.62
C GLU A 65 11.74 -43.49 -5.32
N THR A 66 11.42 -43.90 -4.07
CA THR A 66 10.34 -44.88 -3.73
C THR A 66 10.15 -45.10 -2.22
N ASP A 67 9.13 -45.89 -1.87
CA ASP A 67 8.30 -45.83 -0.66
C ASP A 67 8.56 -46.97 0.37
N ARG A 68 7.93 -46.86 1.56
CA ARG A 68 7.57 -47.93 2.55
C ARG A 68 8.61 -48.64 3.45
N SER A 69 8.50 -48.27 4.73
CA SER A 69 8.04 -49.13 5.86
C SER A 69 9.02 -49.96 6.73
N SER A 70 8.56 -50.20 7.97
CA SER A 70 9.01 -51.14 9.02
C SER A 70 10.25 -50.83 9.90
N ASN A 71 9.95 -50.52 11.17
CA ASN A 71 10.75 -50.75 12.38
C ASN A 71 10.93 -52.28 12.64
N PRO A 72 11.77 -52.78 13.59
CA PRO A 72 12.24 -52.11 14.80
C PRO A 72 13.70 -52.35 15.28
N SER A 73 14.10 -51.51 16.24
CA SER A 73 15.08 -51.77 17.32
C SER A 73 16.58 -51.82 17.01
N SER A 74 17.32 -50.86 17.57
CA SER A 74 18.43 -51.14 18.50
C SER A 74 18.82 -49.84 19.23
N LYS A 75 19.33 -49.97 20.46
CA LYS A 75 19.59 -48.84 21.37
C LYS A 75 20.99 -48.27 21.15
N SER A 76 21.11 -46.97 20.88
CA SER A 76 22.29 -46.19 21.24
C SER A 76 21.86 -44.78 21.67
N LYS A 77 22.44 -44.30 22.78
CA LYS A 77 22.13 -42.99 23.37
C LYS A 77 23.17 -41.96 22.92
N THR A 78 22.74 -40.90 22.24
CA THR A 78 23.44 -39.61 22.22
C THR A 78 22.41 -38.51 22.42
N PRO A 79 22.66 -37.51 23.30
CA PRO A 79 21.67 -36.48 23.59
C PRO A 79 21.73 -35.36 22.53
N SER A 80 20.73 -35.31 21.64
CA SER A 80 20.48 -34.12 20.82
C SER A 80 19.75 -33.07 21.66
N THR A 81 20.48 -32.06 22.14
CA THR A 81 19.89 -30.87 22.75
C THR A 81 19.25 -29.99 21.67
N GLY A 82 18.10 -30.43 21.15
CA GLY A 82 17.20 -29.61 20.36
C GLY A 82 16.54 -28.58 21.26
N VAL A 83 16.95 -27.33 21.16
CA VAL A 83 16.39 -26.23 21.97
C VAL A 83 14.99 -25.91 21.47
N SER A 84 13.98 -26.38 22.21
CA SER A 84 12.62 -25.84 22.10
C SER A 84 12.68 -24.35 22.44
N SER A 85 12.25 -23.49 21.51
CA SER A 85 12.21 -22.05 21.70
C SER A 85 11.12 -21.67 22.71
N GLN A 86 11.46 -21.76 23.98
CA GLN A 86 10.66 -21.17 25.05
C GLN A 86 10.83 -19.64 24.95
N HIS A 87 9.75 -18.95 24.59
CA HIS A 87 9.70 -17.49 24.65
C HIS A 87 9.64 -17.08 26.13
N SER A 88 10.81 -16.73 26.69
CA SER A 88 10.90 -16.07 28.00
C SER A 88 10.91 -14.56 27.78
N SER A 89 9.73 -13.96 27.72
CA SER A 89 9.52 -12.51 27.69
C SER A 89 9.79 -11.90 29.07
N LEU A 90 11.06 -11.88 29.48
CA LEU A 90 11.52 -11.06 30.59
C LEU A 90 11.84 -9.66 30.07
N SER A 91 10.80 -8.83 29.93
CA SER A 91 10.97 -7.40 29.71
C SER A 91 11.59 -6.77 30.96
N ALA A 92 12.69 -6.02 30.79
CA ALA A 92 13.20 -5.18 31.87
C ALA A 92 12.16 -4.11 32.25
N PRO A 93 12.17 -3.58 33.49
CA PRO A 93 11.26 -2.52 33.89
C PRO A 93 11.39 -1.32 32.95
N ARG A 94 10.31 -0.96 32.25
CA ARG A 94 10.28 0.18 31.32
C ARG A 94 10.69 1.44 32.09
N ARG A 95 11.75 2.13 31.65
CA ARG A 95 12.08 3.46 32.17
C ARG A 95 10.99 4.43 31.73
N TYR A 96 10.12 4.81 32.67
CA TYR A 96 9.07 5.81 32.42
C TYR A 96 9.71 7.16 32.06
N ASN A 97 9.50 7.60 30.82
CA ASN A 97 9.91 8.93 30.37
C ASN A 97 8.71 9.88 30.52
N PRO A 98 8.75 10.90 31.38
CA PRO A 98 7.62 11.82 31.58
C PRO A 98 7.27 12.64 30.33
N ASP A 99 8.20 12.79 29.38
CA ASP A 99 7.98 13.51 28.12
C ASP A 99 7.39 12.64 27.00
N ALA A 100 7.14 11.34 27.23
CA ALA A 100 6.53 10.46 26.23
C ALA A 100 5.00 10.56 26.25
N HIS A 101 4.38 10.73 25.07
CA HIS A 101 2.92 10.63 24.94
C HIS A 101 2.41 9.28 25.48
N PRO A 102 1.26 9.26 26.18
CA PRO A 102 0.69 8.04 26.71
C PRO A 102 0.41 7.05 25.56
N PRO A 103 0.67 5.74 25.75
CA PRO A 103 0.45 4.76 24.69
C PRO A 103 -1.04 4.72 24.32
N ARG A 104 -1.34 4.82 23.01
CA ARG A 104 -2.70 4.66 22.47
C ARG A 104 -3.29 3.36 23.01
N LYS A 105 -4.50 3.43 23.60
CA LYS A 105 -5.19 2.25 24.12
C LYS A 105 -5.38 1.24 22.99
N LEU A 106 -4.98 -0.01 23.21
CA LEU A 106 -5.25 -1.08 22.26
C LEU A 106 -6.76 -1.29 22.13
N ARG A 107 -7.27 -1.33 20.90
CA ARG A 107 -8.69 -1.50 20.57
C ARG A 107 -8.85 -2.51 19.43
N SER A 108 -10.03 -3.10 19.32
CA SER A 108 -10.40 -3.95 18.18
C SER A 108 -10.59 -3.11 16.91
N GLN A 109 -10.28 -3.68 15.75
CA GLN A 109 -10.67 -3.13 14.45
C GLN A 109 -12.17 -3.31 14.18
N TYR A 110 -12.78 -4.37 14.72
CA TYR A 110 -14.20 -4.70 14.55
C TYR A 110 -14.82 -5.09 15.91
N PRO A 111 -15.14 -4.11 16.77
CA PRO A 111 -15.72 -4.37 18.09
C PRO A 111 -16.98 -5.25 18.04
N ARG A 112 -17.22 -6.04 19.10
CA ARG A 112 -18.53 -6.71 19.27
C ARG A 112 -19.61 -5.65 19.46
N GLY A 113 -20.81 -5.91 18.94
CA GLY A 113 -21.91 -4.96 18.98
C GLY A 113 -21.79 -3.79 17.98
N SER A 114 -20.75 -3.75 17.14
CA SER A 114 -20.69 -2.77 16.04
C SER A 114 -21.94 -2.88 15.16
N THR A 115 -22.54 -1.73 14.83
CA THR A 115 -23.68 -1.63 13.92
C THR A 115 -23.28 -1.79 12.44
N GLU A 116 -21.98 -1.87 12.14
CA GLU A 116 -21.46 -2.05 10.78
C GLU A 116 -21.52 -3.53 10.35
N ASN A 117 -22.35 -3.81 9.34
CA ASN A 117 -22.40 -5.13 8.70
C ASN A 117 -21.19 -5.37 7.79
N HIS A 118 -20.70 -6.61 7.77
CA HIS A 118 -19.65 -7.05 6.84
C HIS A 118 -20.12 -7.07 5.37
N VAL A 119 -21.40 -7.34 5.14
CA VAL A 119 -22.07 -7.39 3.83
C VAL A 119 -23.37 -6.60 3.90
N GLU A 120 -23.58 -5.72 2.93
CA GLU A 120 -24.76 -4.86 2.84
C GLU A 120 -25.88 -5.51 2.03
N TYR A 121 -25.54 -6.15 0.90
CA TYR A 121 -26.52 -6.75 -0.01
C TYR A 121 -26.03 -8.09 -0.56
N ILE A 122 -26.98 -8.96 -0.86
CA ILE A 122 -26.80 -10.14 -1.70
C ILE A 122 -27.77 -10.04 -2.86
N LEU A 123 -27.23 -10.14 -4.07
CA LEU A 123 -27.97 -10.01 -5.31
C LEU A 123 -27.93 -11.34 -6.07
N VAL A 124 -29.02 -11.68 -6.77
CA VAL A 124 -29.09 -12.83 -7.66
C VAL A 124 -29.71 -12.43 -8.98
N ALA A 125 -29.00 -12.70 -10.07
CA ALA A 125 -29.47 -12.47 -11.44
C ALA A 125 -29.52 -13.79 -12.23
N SER A 126 -30.40 -13.87 -13.22
CA SER A 126 -30.44 -14.99 -14.16
C SER A 126 -30.67 -14.53 -15.60
N PHE A 127 -30.38 -15.43 -16.54
CA PHE A 127 -30.59 -15.16 -17.96
C PHE A 127 -31.95 -15.69 -18.42
N ASP A 128 -32.88 -14.78 -18.71
CA ASP A 128 -34.14 -15.08 -19.37
C ASP A 128 -33.97 -15.08 -20.90
N ILE A 129 -34.69 -15.97 -21.58
CA ILE A 129 -34.54 -16.19 -23.04
C ILE A 129 -35.18 -15.07 -23.85
N ASP A 130 -36.28 -14.52 -23.35
CA ASP A 130 -37.13 -13.55 -24.03
C ASP A 130 -36.85 -12.12 -23.53
N ARG A 131 -36.37 -11.97 -22.28
CA ARG A 131 -36.01 -10.68 -21.65
C ARG A 131 -34.52 -10.38 -21.52
N GLY A 132 -33.63 -11.38 -21.65
CA GLY A 132 -32.20 -11.20 -21.39
C GLY A 132 -31.84 -11.28 -19.90
N PRO A 133 -30.75 -10.61 -19.45
CA PRO A 133 -30.38 -10.53 -18.04
C PRO A 133 -31.50 -9.92 -17.18
N VAL A 134 -31.86 -10.60 -16.09
CA VAL A 134 -32.87 -10.12 -15.13
C VAL A 134 -32.40 -10.33 -13.70
N MET A 135 -32.71 -9.38 -12.82
CA MET A 135 -32.55 -9.54 -11.37
C MET A 135 -33.68 -10.46 -10.87
N GLU A 136 -33.34 -11.57 -10.20
CA GLU A 136 -34.32 -12.50 -9.62
C GLU A 136 -34.66 -12.12 -8.19
N HIS A 137 -33.65 -12.03 -7.31
CA HIS A 137 -33.81 -11.83 -5.87
C HIS A 137 -32.73 -10.90 -5.32
N GLN A 138 -33.09 -10.16 -4.27
CA GLN A 138 -32.24 -9.21 -3.57
C GLN A 138 -32.53 -9.34 -2.06
N TYR A 139 -31.50 -9.19 -1.22
CA TYR A 139 -31.62 -9.25 0.24
C TYR A 139 -30.57 -8.33 0.89
N PRO A 140 -30.88 -7.63 2.00
CA PRO A 140 -32.13 -7.63 2.77
C PRO A 140 -33.23 -6.75 2.16
N VAL A 141 -32.85 -5.74 1.37
CA VAL A 141 -33.76 -4.85 0.64
C VAL A 141 -33.36 -4.75 -0.83
N SER A 142 -34.27 -4.29 -1.69
CA SER A 142 -33.96 -3.95 -3.07
C SER A 142 -32.98 -2.78 -3.13
N ILE A 143 -31.93 -2.89 -3.93
CA ILE A 143 -30.95 -1.83 -4.13
C ILE A 143 -31.54 -0.70 -4.98
N THR A 144 -31.19 0.54 -4.68
CA THR A 144 -31.53 1.70 -5.51
C THR A 144 -30.63 1.74 -6.76
N GLY A 145 -31.24 1.79 -7.94
CA GLY A 145 -30.54 1.86 -9.22
C GLY A 145 -31.31 1.17 -10.36
N ASP A 146 -30.67 1.03 -11.52
CA ASP A 146 -31.21 0.25 -12.63
C ASP A 146 -30.89 -1.26 -12.45
N GLU A 147 -31.93 -2.03 -12.09
CA GLU A 147 -31.85 -3.48 -11.92
C GLU A 147 -31.40 -4.23 -13.19
N HIS A 148 -31.72 -3.71 -14.37
CA HIS A 148 -31.32 -4.32 -15.66
C HIS A 148 -29.81 -4.18 -15.86
N MET A 149 -29.31 -2.95 -15.71
CA MET A 149 -27.88 -2.64 -15.77
C MET A 149 -27.05 -3.44 -14.75
N LEU A 150 -27.59 -3.69 -13.55
CA LEU A 150 -26.96 -4.55 -12.55
C LEU A 150 -26.94 -6.03 -12.97
N ALA A 151 -28.05 -6.53 -13.53
CA ALA A 151 -28.13 -7.90 -14.04
C ALA A 151 -27.16 -8.14 -15.22
N GLU A 152 -26.97 -7.15 -16.09
CA GLU A 152 -26.00 -7.19 -17.20
C GLU A 152 -24.54 -7.28 -16.68
N LEU A 153 -24.16 -6.45 -15.70
CA LEU A 153 -22.83 -6.57 -15.06
C LEU A 153 -22.64 -7.91 -14.33
N MET A 154 -23.72 -8.48 -13.77
CA MET A 154 -23.68 -9.80 -13.13
C MET A 154 -23.60 -10.97 -14.11
N LEU A 155 -23.90 -10.77 -15.40
CA LEU A 155 -23.95 -11.83 -16.42
C LEU A 155 -23.08 -11.43 -17.63
N PRO A 156 -21.74 -11.45 -17.49
CA PRO A 156 -20.81 -10.88 -18.44
C PRO A 156 -20.82 -11.60 -19.80
N ASP A 157 -20.35 -10.89 -20.82
CA ASP A 157 -20.25 -11.38 -22.19
C ASP A 157 -19.50 -12.73 -22.22
N GLN A 158 -20.07 -13.69 -22.95
CA GLN A 158 -19.61 -15.07 -23.05
C GLN A 158 -19.72 -15.96 -21.78
N ALA A 159 -20.31 -15.52 -20.65
CA ALA A 159 -20.42 -16.36 -19.44
C ALA A 159 -21.01 -17.77 -19.70
N HIS A 160 -21.97 -17.86 -20.64
CA HIS A 160 -22.62 -19.10 -21.05
C HIS A 160 -21.71 -20.14 -21.73
N VAL A 161 -20.50 -19.78 -22.19
CA VAL A 161 -19.53 -20.73 -22.76
C VAL A 161 -18.63 -21.38 -21.69
N ARG A 162 -18.73 -20.93 -20.43
CA ARG A 162 -17.97 -21.43 -19.29
C ARG A 162 -18.91 -22.03 -18.25
N ASN A 163 -18.45 -23.06 -17.55
CA ASN A 163 -19.19 -23.64 -16.43
C ASN A 163 -19.29 -22.64 -15.26
N GLN A 164 -18.25 -21.83 -15.08
CA GLN A 164 -18.12 -20.83 -14.02
C GLN A 164 -17.29 -19.66 -14.52
N ASP A 165 -17.65 -18.44 -14.13
CA ASP A 165 -16.83 -17.24 -14.26
C ASP A 165 -16.98 -16.37 -13.00
N TRP A 166 -16.00 -15.54 -12.73
CA TRP A 166 -16.01 -14.56 -11.63
C TRP A 166 -16.04 -13.15 -12.21
N THR A 167 -16.64 -12.21 -11.50
CA THR A 167 -16.59 -10.78 -11.83
C THR A 167 -16.43 -9.95 -10.57
N ILE A 168 -15.80 -8.80 -10.73
CA ILE A 168 -15.79 -7.73 -9.75
C ILE A 168 -16.27 -6.48 -10.46
N PHE A 169 -17.20 -5.75 -9.85
CA PHE A 169 -17.58 -4.41 -10.26
C PHE A 169 -17.86 -3.57 -9.02
N PHE A 170 -17.87 -2.25 -9.20
CA PHE A 170 -18.07 -1.31 -8.11
C PHE A 170 -19.43 -0.64 -8.27
N LEU A 171 -20.08 -0.37 -7.14
CA LEU A 171 -21.28 0.44 -7.09
C LEU A 171 -20.92 1.76 -6.40
N HIS A 172 -21.13 2.84 -7.13
CA HIS A 172 -21.12 4.19 -6.62
C HIS A 172 -22.49 4.41 -5.96
N LYS A 173 -22.54 4.52 -4.63
CA LYS A 173 -23.76 4.97 -3.96
C LYS A 173 -23.94 6.45 -4.32
N ASP A 174 -24.97 6.76 -5.09
CA ASP A 174 -25.45 8.13 -5.28
C ASP A 174 -26.13 8.60 -3.98
N THR A 175 -25.33 8.81 -2.93
CA THR A 175 -25.79 9.49 -1.72
C THR A 175 -26.17 10.92 -2.13
N SER A 176 -27.42 11.30 -1.89
CA SER A 176 -27.84 12.68 -2.14
C SER A 176 -27.04 13.64 -1.25
N GLN A 177 -26.83 14.88 -1.71
CA GLN A 177 -26.18 15.90 -0.85
C GLN A 177 -26.96 16.15 0.45
N GLU A 178 -28.27 15.87 0.44
CA GLU A 178 -29.12 15.94 1.63
C GLU A 178 -28.80 14.82 2.62
N GLU A 179 -28.67 13.56 2.16
CA GLU A 179 -28.21 12.43 3.01
C GLU A 179 -26.80 12.66 3.58
N GLU A 180 -25.85 13.17 2.79
CA GLU A 180 -24.49 13.46 3.29
C GLU A 180 -24.47 14.60 4.32
N ASP A 181 -25.28 15.65 4.10
CA ASP A 181 -25.41 16.76 5.03
C ASP A 181 -26.14 16.35 6.33
N GLU A 182 -27.08 15.42 6.26
CA GLU A 182 -27.76 14.84 7.42
C GLU A 182 -26.83 13.92 8.23
N GLU A 183 -26.09 13.01 7.59
CA GLU A 183 -25.11 12.15 8.28
C GLU A 183 -24.02 13.00 8.96
N ARG A 184 -23.54 14.05 8.28
CA ARG A 184 -22.55 14.99 8.85
C ARG A 184 -23.10 15.74 10.06
N LYS A 185 -24.33 16.25 10.00
CA LYS A 185 -25.00 16.88 11.16
C LYS A 185 -25.22 15.90 12.32
N ALA A 186 -25.60 14.65 12.03
CA ALA A 186 -25.78 13.62 13.05
C ALA A 186 -24.46 13.30 13.77
N LYS A 187 -23.35 13.16 13.02
CA LYS A 187 -22.00 12.98 13.58
C LYS A 187 -21.54 14.19 14.40
N GLU A 188 -21.76 15.41 13.92
CA GLU A 188 -21.45 16.64 14.67
C GLU A 188 -22.26 16.75 15.96
N ALA A 189 -23.55 16.42 15.94
CA ALA A 189 -24.43 16.41 17.11
C ALA A 189 -23.97 15.35 18.14
N ARG A 190 -23.67 14.12 17.69
CA ARG A 190 -23.12 13.04 18.53
C ARG A 190 -21.80 13.48 19.18
N LYS A 191 -20.90 14.09 18.41
CA LYS A 191 -19.63 14.64 18.91
C LYS A 191 -19.84 15.78 19.92
N LYS A 192 -20.85 16.66 19.73
CA LYS A 192 -21.21 17.71 20.70
C LYS A 192 -21.77 17.12 22.00
N LYS A 193 -22.68 16.13 21.94
CA LYS A 193 -23.25 15.43 23.11
C LYS A 193 -22.14 14.75 23.94
N ARG A 194 -21.23 14.02 23.29
CA ARG A 194 -20.08 13.40 23.98
C ARG A 194 -19.09 14.41 24.58
N ARG A 195 -18.84 15.55 23.91
CA ARG A 195 -17.97 16.61 24.46
C ARG A 195 -18.55 17.18 25.75
N ARG A 196 -19.86 17.45 25.78
CA ARG A 196 -20.57 17.90 26.99
C ARG A 196 -20.44 16.87 28.12
N LEU A 197 -20.71 15.58 27.86
CA LEU A 197 -20.56 14.49 28.83
C LEU A 197 -19.12 14.41 29.39
N ARG A 198 -18.10 14.50 28.53
CA ARG A 198 -16.68 14.49 28.94
C ARG A 198 -16.29 15.72 29.76
N ASN A 199 -16.76 16.91 29.40
CA ASN A 199 -16.53 18.13 30.18
C ASN A 199 -17.20 18.05 31.56
N ARG A 200 -18.45 17.57 31.62
CA ARG A 200 -19.20 17.31 32.87
C ARG A 200 -18.47 16.30 33.77
N ALA A 201 -17.99 15.19 33.21
CA ALA A 201 -17.21 14.18 33.94
C ALA A 201 -15.83 14.70 34.42
N ALA A 202 -15.23 15.65 33.70
CA ALA A 202 -13.97 16.30 34.07
C ALA A 202 -14.14 17.48 35.06
N GLY A 203 -15.38 17.83 35.45
CA GLY A 203 -15.67 18.98 36.30
C GLY A 203 -15.44 20.34 35.62
N ILE A 204 -15.40 20.37 34.29
CA ILE A 204 -15.25 21.59 33.49
C ILE A 204 -16.65 22.15 33.19
N ILE A 205 -16.93 23.35 33.69
CA ILE A 205 -18.17 24.08 33.42
C ILE A 205 -18.00 24.83 32.09
N ASP A 206 -18.76 24.45 31.07
CA ASP A 206 -18.87 25.22 29.82
C ASP A 206 -19.82 26.41 30.02
N GLU A 207 -19.47 27.59 29.50
CA GLU A 207 -20.33 28.80 29.58
C GLU A 207 -21.57 28.72 28.66
N GLU A 208 -21.74 27.65 27.89
CA GLU A 208 -22.94 27.34 27.07
C GLU A 208 -23.98 26.46 27.80
N ASP A 209 -23.83 26.22 29.11
CA ASP A 209 -24.71 25.34 29.90
C ASP A 209 -25.89 26.10 30.53
N ASP A 210 -26.71 26.75 29.69
CA ASP A 210 -28.01 27.30 30.08
C ASP A 210 -28.98 26.13 30.35
N GLY A 211 -29.14 25.76 31.62
CA GLY A 211 -29.78 24.51 32.05
C GLY A 211 -31.30 24.45 31.90
N GLU A 212 -31.81 24.18 30.70
CA GLU A 212 -33.24 23.91 30.43
C GLU A 212 -33.57 22.48 29.93
N ASP A 213 -32.59 21.58 29.71
CA ASP A 213 -32.81 20.20 29.20
C ASP A 213 -32.46 19.07 30.22
N LEU A 214 -32.83 19.24 31.51
CA LEU A 214 -32.41 18.31 32.57
C LEU A 214 -33.24 17.01 32.70
N ASP A 215 -34.45 16.95 32.13
CA ASP A 215 -35.42 15.88 32.41
C ASP A 215 -35.57 14.82 31.31
N GLU A 216 -34.97 15.01 30.11
CA GLU A 216 -35.00 14.01 29.02
C GLU A 216 -33.68 13.20 28.88
N GLU A 217 -32.55 13.65 29.46
CA GLU A 217 -31.25 12.98 29.29
C GLU A 217 -31.09 11.66 30.06
N GLU A 218 -31.78 11.43 31.20
CA GLU A 218 -31.57 10.21 32.01
C GLU A 218 -32.10 8.93 31.34
N GLY A 219 -33.05 9.04 30.40
CA GLY A 219 -33.67 7.89 29.72
C GLY A 219 -32.81 7.26 28.61
N GLU A 220 -31.84 7.99 28.06
CA GLU A 220 -30.96 7.53 26.97
C GLU A 220 -29.57 7.06 27.45
N LEU A 221 -29.35 6.99 28.77
CA LEU A 221 -28.04 6.60 29.34
C LEU A 221 -27.73 5.10 29.21
N ASP A 222 -28.74 4.25 29.02
CA ASP A 222 -28.57 2.79 28.87
C ASP A 222 -28.24 2.36 27.42
N ASP A 223 -28.54 3.20 26.42
CA ASP A 223 -28.26 2.95 24.99
C ASP A 223 -26.98 3.67 24.49
N LEU A 224 -26.39 4.55 25.29
CA LEU A 224 -25.09 5.19 25.01
C LEU A 224 -23.93 4.32 25.53
N ASP A 225 -23.75 3.17 24.88
CA ASP A 225 -22.65 2.23 25.10
C ASP A 225 -21.29 2.95 25.32
N GLU A 226 -20.53 2.55 26.34
CA GLU A 226 -19.15 3.02 26.58
C GLU A 226 -18.22 2.71 25.38
N TYR A 227 -18.60 1.72 24.56
CA TYR A 227 -17.97 1.35 23.29
C TYR A 227 -18.15 2.38 22.17
N ASP A 228 -19.13 3.30 22.29
CA ASP A 228 -19.36 4.38 21.34
C ASP A 228 -18.28 5.48 21.39
N ASP A 229 -17.32 5.41 22.31
CA ASP A 229 -16.05 6.18 22.28
C ASP A 229 -15.16 5.86 21.04
N SER A 230 -15.70 5.14 20.05
CA SER A 230 -15.13 4.71 18.78
C SER A 230 -14.73 5.85 17.82
N GLU A 231 -15.41 7.00 17.87
CA GLU A 231 -15.12 8.20 17.05
C GLU A 231 -14.43 9.35 17.84
N SER A 232 -13.92 9.11 19.06
CA SER A 232 -13.22 10.17 19.81
C SER A 232 -11.75 10.33 19.38
N ASP A 233 -11.40 11.56 18.95
CA ASP A 233 -10.08 12.21 18.70
C ASP A 233 -8.88 11.44 18.08
N ASP A 234 -8.67 10.17 18.39
CA ASP A 234 -7.56 9.33 17.91
C ASP A 234 -7.88 8.58 16.60
N GLY A 235 -9.04 8.84 15.99
CA GLY A 235 -9.45 8.25 14.72
C GLY A 235 -8.62 8.78 13.56
N GLU A 236 -7.70 7.95 13.04
CA GLU A 236 -7.02 8.20 11.76
C GLU A 236 -8.07 8.48 10.67
N PRO A 237 -8.07 9.65 10.01
CA PRO A 237 -9.11 9.99 9.05
C PRO A 237 -9.06 9.04 7.84
N GLU A 238 -10.16 8.35 7.57
CA GLU A 238 -10.33 7.62 6.32
C GLU A 238 -10.52 8.61 5.17
N GLY A 239 -9.40 9.03 4.57
CA GLY A 239 -9.35 9.95 3.45
C GLY A 239 -10.03 9.40 2.19
N GLY A 240 -11.35 9.57 2.10
CA GLY A 240 -12.16 9.26 0.92
C GLY A 240 -12.75 10.52 0.28
N GLU A 241 -12.60 10.70 -1.04
CA GLU A 241 -13.35 11.72 -1.78
C GLU A 241 -14.77 11.22 -2.07
N GLY A 242 -15.77 11.66 -1.30
CA GLY A 242 -17.17 11.25 -1.46
C GLY A 242 -17.50 9.88 -0.84
N PRO A 243 -18.71 9.34 -1.09
CA PRO A 243 -19.26 8.22 -0.33
C PRO A 243 -18.46 6.92 -0.54
N PRO A 244 -18.46 5.99 0.43
CA PRO A 244 -17.69 4.75 0.34
C PRO A 244 -18.11 3.91 -0.86
N LEU A 245 -17.12 3.36 -1.59
CA LEU A 245 -17.39 2.42 -2.68
C LEU A 245 -17.93 1.11 -2.12
N ILE A 246 -18.99 0.59 -2.72
CA ILE A 246 -19.48 -0.76 -2.46
C ILE A 246 -18.82 -1.69 -3.49
N TYR A 247 -18.03 -2.64 -3.02
CA TYR A 247 -17.37 -3.63 -3.86
C TYR A 247 -18.27 -4.85 -4.04
N VAL A 248 -18.48 -5.27 -5.28
CA VAL A 248 -19.32 -6.43 -5.60
C VAL A 248 -18.46 -7.59 -6.07
N LEU A 249 -18.46 -8.68 -5.30
CA LEU A 249 -17.92 -9.97 -5.75
C LEU A 249 -19.07 -10.79 -6.34
N ASN A 250 -19.02 -11.08 -7.64
CA ASN A 250 -20.05 -11.86 -8.32
C ASN A 250 -19.51 -13.19 -8.86
N LEU A 251 -20.32 -14.23 -8.70
CA LEU A 251 -20.07 -15.59 -9.17
C LEU A 251 -21.15 -16.00 -10.16
N VAL A 252 -20.75 -16.35 -11.37
CA VAL A 252 -21.65 -16.86 -12.42
C VAL A 252 -21.44 -18.36 -12.59
N ASN A 253 -22.52 -19.11 -12.74
CA ASN A 253 -22.49 -20.56 -12.94
C ASN A 253 -23.51 -20.97 -14.01
N THR A 254 -23.05 -21.81 -14.95
CA THR A 254 -23.84 -22.34 -16.06
C THR A 254 -24.03 -23.83 -15.88
N LYS A 255 -25.24 -24.27 -15.56
CA LYS A 255 -25.59 -25.70 -15.47
C LYS A 255 -26.32 -26.14 -16.73
N GLN A 256 -25.77 -27.12 -17.44
CA GLN A 256 -26.40 -27.75 -18.60
C GLN A 256 -27.64 -28.54 -18.16
N ASP A 257 -28.80 -28.20 -18.71
CA ASP A 257 -30.09 -28.82 -18.42
C ASP A 257 -30.89 -28.97 -19.72
N LYS A 258 -31.12 -30.22 -20.12
CA LYS A 258 -31.81 -30.56 -21.37
C LYS A 258 -33.33 -30.33 -21.31
N THR A 259 -33.88 -30.01 -20.14
CA THR A 259 -35.32 -29.76 -19.97
C THR A 259 -35.71 -28.31 -20.31
N VAL A 260 -34.76 -27.36 -20.26
CA VAL A 260 -35.00 -25.95 -20.60
C VAL A 260 -34.71 -25.64 -22.07
N LYS A 261 -35.43 -24.67 -22.64
CA LYS A 261 -35.39 -24.33 -24.08
C LYS A 261 -34.00 -24.09 -24.68
N ARG A 262 -33.02 -23.58 -23.90
CA ARG A 262 -31.64 -23.32 -24.33
C ARG A 262 -30.64 -24.45 -24.01
N GLY A 263 -31.06 -25.54 -23.37
CA GLY A 263 -30.17 -26.63 -22.94
C GLY A 263 -29.28 -26.32 -21.74
N ALA A 264 -29.35 -25.11 -21.17
CA ALA A 264 -28.62 -24.69 -19.98
C ALA A 264 -29.36 -23.59 -19.21
N VAL A 265 -29.12 -23.53 -17.90
CA VAL A 265 -29.57 -22.49 -16.97
C VAL A 265 -28.34 -21.72 -16.49
N VAL A 266 -28.37 -20.39 -16.63
CA VAL A 266 -27.30 -19.49 -16.17
C VAL A 266 -27.85 -18.65 -15.02
N LYS A 267 -27.18 -18.68 -13.87
CA LYS A 267 -27.48 -17.84 -12.70
C LYS A 267 -26.20 -17.25 -12.14
N ALA A 268 -26.31 -16.05 -11.59
CA ALA A 268 -25.25 -15.31 -10.94
C ALA A 268 -25.68 -14.94 -9.52
N MET A 269 -24.76 -14.99 -8.56
CA MET A 269 -24.97 -14.54 -7.19
C MET A 269 -23.79 -13.68 -6.75
N ALA A 270 -24.10 -12.53 -6.15
CA ALA A 270 -23.12 -11.54 -5.76
C ALA A 270 -23.25 -11.14 -4.27
N ILE A 271 -22.10 -10.84 -3.67
CA ILE A 271 -21.97 -10.21 -2.36
C ILE A 271 -21.50 -8.77 -2.55
N CYS A 272 -22.22 -7.82 -1.96
CA CYS A 272 -21.91 -6.40 -1.94
C CYS A 272 -21.37 -6.00 -0.55
N THR A 273 -20.14 -5.49 -0.48
CA THR A 273 -19.42 -5.22 0.78
C THR A 273 -18.61 -3.93 0.71
N ARG A 274 -18.42 -3.24 1.84
CA ARG A 274 -17.44 -2.16 1.98
C ARG A 274 -16.01 -2.67 2.15
N HIS A 275 -15.81 -3.97 2.35
CA HIS A 275 -14.48 -4.54 2.59
C HIS A 275 -13.70 -4.73 1.29
N PRO A 276 -12.51 -4.08 1.15
CA PRO A 276 -11.70 -4.23 -0.06
C PRO A 276 -11.15 -5.66 -0.22
N PHE A 277 -11.11 -6.45 0.86
CA PHE A 277 -10.70 -7.85 0.86
C PHE A 277 -11.82 -8.85 0.50
N LEU A 278 -12.86 -8.42 -0.21
CA LEU A 278 -14.01 -9.19 -0.73
C LEU A 278 -13.74 -10.65 -1.20
N HIS A 279 -12.54 -10.95 -1.69
CA HIS A 279 -12.13 -12.28 -2.15
C HIS A 279 -12.26 -13.38 -1.08
N ILE A 280 -12.28 -13.02 0.21
CA ILE A 280 -12.50 -13.95 1.32
C ILE A 280 -13.86 -14.69 1.23
N TYR A 281 -14.84 -14.12 0.54
CA TYR A 281 -16.19 -14.68 0.44
C TYR A 281 -16.38 -15.69 -0.71
N LYS A 282 -15.36 -15.89 -1.57
CA LYS A 282 -15.41 -16.87 -2.69
C LYS A 282 -15.90 -18.27 -2.24
N PRO A 283 -15.46 -18.86 -1.12
CA PRO A 283 -15.95 -20.17 -0.67
C PRO A 283 -17.45 -20.19 -0.31
N LEU A 284 -17.96 -19.10 0.26
CA LEU A 284 -19.35 -19.00 0.68
C LEU A 284 -20.30 -18.82 -0.53
N LEU A 285 -19.92 -17.98 -1.50
CA LEU A 285 -20.66 -17.83 -2.76
C LEU A 285 -20.77 -19.15 -3.53
N LEU A 286 -19.71 -19.97 -3.55
CA LEU A 286 -19.72 -21.29 -4.19
C LEU A 286 -20.76 -22.22 -3.55
N LEU A 287 -20.87 -22.23 -2.22
CA LEU A 287 -21.81 -23.07 -1.48
C LEU A 287 -23.26 -22.58 -1.66
N ALA A 288 -23.48 -21.27 -1.49
CA ALA A 288 -24.81 -20.65 -1.55
C ALA A 288 -25.41 -20.68 -2.97
N LEU A 289 -24.61 -20.45 -4.02
CA LEU A 289 -25.10 -20.53 -5.39
C LEU A 289 -25.44 -21.99 -5.78
N ASP A 290 -24.63 -22.98 -5.39
CA ASP A 290 -24.96 -24.39 -5.67
C ASP A 290 -26.23 -24.86 -4.94
N GLU A 291 -26.50 -24.32 -3.75
CA GLU A 291 -27.77 -24.47 -3.08
C GLU A 291 -28.92 -23.78 -3.80
N TYR A 292 -28.76 -22.52 -4.20
CA TYR A 292 -29.81 -21.76 -4.88
C TYR A 292 -30.22 -22.41 -6.21
N PHE A 293 -29.31 -23.11 -6.88
CA PHE A 293 -29.63 -23.97 -8.02
C PHE A 293 -30.49 -25.20 -7.70
N LYS A 294 -30.52 -25.67 -6.44
CA LYS A 294 -31.35 -26.80 -5.97
C LYS A 294 -32.70 -26.31 -5.46
N ALA A 295 -32.72 -25.15 -4.81
CA ALA A 295 -33.92 -24.49 -4.30
C ALA A 295 -33.77 -22.97 -4.52
N PRO A 296 -34.34 -22.40 -5.60
CA PRO A 296 -34.23 -20.98 -5.89
C PRO A 296 -35.22 -20.20 -5.01
N VAL A 297 -34.84 -19.97 -3.76
CA VAL A 297 -35.70 -19.36 -2.73
C VAL A 297 -34.96 -18.21 -2.00
N PRO A 298 -35.65 -17.10 -1.61
CA PRO A 298 -35.01 -15.97 -0.94
C PRO A 298 -34.28 -16.32 0.37
N GLU A 299 -34.72 -17.36 1.07
CA GLU A 299 -34.14 -17.83 2.34
C GLU A 299 -32.68 -18.26 2.19
N THR A 300 -32.24 -18.69 1.00
CA THR A 300 -30.82 -18.99 0.73
C THR A 300 -29.95 -17.72 0.78
N LEU A 301 -30.48 -16.58 0.33
CA LEU A 301 -29.80 -15.28 0.41
C LEU A 301 -29.75 -14.82 1.87
N ALA A 302 -30.88 -14.91 2.60
CA ALA A 302 -30.94 -14.57 4.02
C ALA A 302 -29.93 -15.36 4.85
N MET A 303 -29.89 -16.70 4.68
CA MET A 303 -28.89 -17.56 5.35
C MET A 303 -27.44 -17.19 5.02
N LEU A 304 -27.14 -16.73 3.79
CA LEU A 304 -25.79 -16.28 3.43
C LEU A 304 -25.48 -14.92 4.08
N TYR A 305 -26.43 -13.99 4.10
CA TYR A 305 -26.30 -12.67 4.73
C TYR A 305 -26.01 -12.79 6.22
N ASP A 306 -26.88 -13.50 6.93
CA ASP A 306 -26.79 -13.68 8.39
C ASP A 306 -25.50 -14.42 8.75
N ALA A 307 -25.14 -15.47 7.98
CA ALA A 307 -23.89 -16.20 8.21
C ALA A 307 -22.65 -15.32 8.05
N VAL A 308 -22.58 -14.49 7.00
CA VAL A 308 -21.43 -13.58 6.80
C VAL A 308 -21.39 -12.49 7.87
N ASN A 309 -22.52 -11.87 8.19
CA ASN A 309 -22.59 -10.80 9.19
C ASN A 309 -22.37 -11.32 10.63
N SER A 310 -22.59 -12.61 10.90
CA SER A 310 -22.25 -13.26 12.19
C SER A 310 -20.75 -13.54 12.41
N MET A 311 -19.87 -13.16 11.48
CA MET A 311 -18.42 -13.42 11.56
C MET A 311 -17.76 -12.60 12.70
N ASP A 312 -17.27 -13.27 13.73
CA ASP A 312 -16.52 -12.61 14.82
C ASP A 312 -15.10 -12.24 14.34
N LEU A 313 -14.83 -10.93 14.26
CA LEU A 313 -13.51 -10.34 14.00
C LEU A 313 -12.99 -9.55 15.21
N SER A 314 -13.64 -9.65 16.37
CA SER A 314 -13.42 -8.74 17.51
C SER A 314 -12.06 -8.87 18.21
N LEU A 315 -11.33 -9.96 17.97
CA LEU A 315 -9.96 -10.14 18.45
C LEU A 315 -8.90 -9.56 17.51
N MET A 316 -9.28 -9.03 16.34
CA MET A 316 -8.34 -8.40 15.41
C MET A 316 -7.97 -6.99 15.91
N PRO A 317 -6.68 -6.70 16.21
CA PRO A 317 -6.26 -5.42 16.73
C PRO A 317 -6.34 -4.31 15.66
N LYS A 318 -6.77 -3.12 16.06
CA LYS A 318 -6.69 -1.89 15.24
C LYS A 318 -5.24 -1.38 15.24
N LEU A 319 -4.60 -1.43 14.07
CA LEU A 319 -3.21 -0.97 13.89
C LEU A 319 -3.17 0.49 13.41
N SER A 320 -2.18 1.25 13.91
CA SER A 320 -1.93 2.63 13.45
C SER A 320 -1.50 2.67 11.98
N LEU A 321 -1.52 3.84 11.33
CA LEU A 321 -1.08 3.94 9.93
C LEU A 321 0.39 3.54 9.73
N LEU A 322 1.27 3.90 10.67
CA LEU A 322 2.67 3.51 10.64
C LEU A 322 2.85 2.00 10.90
N GLU A 323 2.09 1.42 11.83
CA GLU A 323 2.11 -0.02 12.09
C GLU A 323 1.60 -0.83 10.89
N ARG A 324 0.49 -0.41 10.26
CA ARG A 324 -0.02 -0.99 9.02
C ARG A 324 1.06 -0.93 7.93
N HIS A 325 1.74 0.20 7.76
CA HIS A 325 2.84 0.33 6.81
C HIS A 325 4.00 -0.63 7.10
N LEU A 326 4.43 -0.74 8.36
CA LEU A 326 5.52 -1.63 8.79
C LEU A 326 5.17 -3.10 8.55
N LEU A 327 3.95 -3.52 8.91
CA LEU A 327 3.44 -4.87 8.68
C LEU A 327 3.38 -5.17 7.17
N LEU A 328 2.88 -4.23 6.37
CA LEU A 328 2.82 -4.35 4.89
C LEU A 328 4.18 -4.17 4.18
N ALA A 329 5.25 -3.82 4.91
CA ALA A 329 6.62 -3.75 4.41
C ALA A 329 7.46 -4.97 4.81
N SER A 330 6.96 -5.84 5.70
CA SER A 330 7.70 -6.97 6.26
C SER A 330 7.17 -8.32 5.78
N ASP A 331 8.06 -9.31 5.73
CA ASP A 331 7.72 -10.73 5.60
C ASP A 331 7.73 -11.46 6.97
N ASN A 332 7.98 -10.73 8.06
CA ASN A 332 8.10 -11.27 9.42
C ASN A 332 6.72 -11.54 10.06
N LYS A 333 6.34 -12.82 10.13
CA LYS A 333 5.06 -13.34 10.62
C LYS A 333 4.74 -13.08 12.10
N ASP A 334 5.73 -12.69 12.89
CA ASP A 334 5.59 -12.45 14.33
C ASP A 334 5.48 -10.94 14.66
N LEU A 335 5.47 -10.04 13.67
CA LEU A 335 5.44 -8.58 13.92
C LEU A 335 4.10 -8.16 14.55
N PHE A 336 4.14 -7.46 15.69
CA PHE A 336 2.97 -7.06 16.50
C PHE A 336 2.16 -8.23 17.08
N VAL A 337 2.76 -9.41 17.25
CA VAL A 337 2.09 -10.58 17.87
C VAL A 337 1.60 -10.28 19.29
N GLU A 338 2.32 -9.40 20.00
CA GLU A 338 2.01 -8.91 21.34
C GLU A 338 0.63 -8.25 21.42
N LYS A 339 0.18 -7.60 20.34
CA LYS A 339 -1.14 -6.97 20.27
C LYS A 339 -2.27 -8.00 20.19
N PHE A 340 -2.06 -9.13 19.51
CA PHE A 340 -3.03 -10.23 19.51
C PHE A 340 -3.09 -10.93 20.87
N GLU A 341 -1.94 -11.07 21.55
CA GLU A 341 -1.88 -11.61 22.91
C GLU A 341 -2.64 -10.71 23.90
N GLN A 342 -2.46 -9.39 23.82
CA GLN A 342 -3.18 -8.40 24.63
C GLN A 342 -4.69 -8.40 24.34
N MET A 343 -5.12 -8.42 23.07
CA MET A 343 -6.55 -8.53 22.70
C MET A 343 -7.21 -9.79 23.30
N ILE A 344 -6.50 -10.92 23.29
CA ILE A 344 -6.98 -12.17 23.90
C ILE A 344 -7.05 -12.05 25.43
N GLN A 345 -6.07 -11.41 26.07
CA GLN A 345 -6.08 -11.18 27.52
C GLN A 345 -7.25 -10.28 27.95
N MET A 346 -7.49 -9.19 27.22
CA MET A 346 -8.65 -8.30 27.45
C MET A 346 -9.96 -9.06 27.34
N ARG A 347 -10.15 -9.85 26.27
CA ARG A 347 -11.34 -10.71 26.10
C ARG A 347 -11.53 -11.69 27.26
N ILE A 348 -10.46 -12.30 27.77
CA ILE A 348 -10.53 -13.24 28.91
C ILE A 348 -10.92 -12.54 30.22
N ALA A 349 -10.52 -11.28 30.42
CA ALA A 349 -10.93 -10.48 31.57
C ALA A 349 -12.41 -10.03 31.46
N GLU A 350 -12.82 -9.56 30.28
CA GLU A 350 -14.22 -9.23 29.96
C GLU A 350 -15.15 -10.44 30.18
N ASP A 351 -14.81 -11.61 29.64
CA ASP A 351 -15.59 -12.86 29.78
C ASP A 351 -15.71 -13.33 31.26
N ARG A 352 -14.86 -12.82 32.16
CA ARG A 352 -14.89 -13.12 33.61
C ARG A 352 -15.65 -12.09 34.45
N GLY A 353 -16.05 -10.96 33.86
CA GLY A 353 -16.66 -9.84 34.59
C GLY A 353 -15.66 -9.04 35.44
N GLU A 354 -14.37 -9.07 35.10
CA GLU A 354 -13.36 -8.22 35.73
C GLU A 354 -13.47 -6.79 35.12
N HIS A 355 -13.76 -5.78 35.94
CA HIS A 355 -14.03 -4.41 35.47
C HIS A 355 -12.75 -3.74 34.94
N LEU A 356 -12.82 -3.09 33.77
CA LEU A 356 -11.66 -2.46 33.09
C LEU A 356 -10.90 -1.43 33.96
N SER A 357 -11.55 -0.86 34.98
CA SER A 357 -10.97 0.08 35.95
C SER A 357 -9.94 -0.55 36.90
N ASP A 358 -10.02 -1.86 37.17
CA ASP A 358 -9.07 -2.56 38.04
C ASP A 358 -7.78 -2.99 37.30
N LEU A 359 -7.76 -2.86 35.96
CA LEU A 359 -6.59 -3.11 35.12
C LEU A 359 -5.59 -1.94 35.10
N HIS A 360 -5.35 -1.33 36.27
CA HIS A 360 -4.12 -0.56 36.46
C HIS A 360 -2.92 -1.49 36.27
N PHE A 361 -2.23 -1.35 35.15
CA PHE A 361 -1.06 -2.15 34.78
C PHE A 361 0.14 -1.83 35.70
N ASP A 362 0.10 -2.38 36.91
CA ASP A 362 1.24 -2.42 37.82
C ASP A 362 2.30 -3.36 37.23
N ALA A 363 3.25 -2.77 36.49
CA ALA A 363 4.35 -3.47 35.84
C ALA A 363 5.33 -4.14 36.83
N SER A 364 5.10 -4.07 38.15
CA SER A 364 5.84 -4.84 39.16
C SER A 364 5.26 -6.25 39.40
N ARG A 365 4.04 -6.55 38.92
CA ARG A 365 3.46 -7.90 38.98
C ARG A 365 3.88 -8.76 37.79
N ASP A 366 4.62 -9.82 38.12
CA ASP A 366 5.00 -10.90 37.20
C ASP A 366 3.73 -11.49 36.54
N PRO A 367 3.63 -11.58 35.19
CA PRO A 367 2.44 -12.10 34.53
C PRO A 367 2.27 -13.58 34.87
N SER A 368 1.38 -13.89 35.80
CA SER A 368 1.02 -15.26 36.15
C SER A 368 0.58 -15.99 34.88
N LYS A 369 1.30 -17.05 34.49
CA LYS A 369 1.01 -17.87 33.32
C LYS A 369 -0.42 -18.43 33.38
N MET A 370 -1.37 -17.69 32.81
CA MET A 370 -2.77 -18.09 32.71
C MET A 370 -2.86 -19.34 31.81
N PRO A 371 -3.32 -20.49 32.32
CA PRO A 371 -3.52 -21.66 31.48
C PRO A 371 -4.74 -21.42 30.57
N GLY A 372 -4.53 -21.36 29.25
CA GLY A 372 -5.64 -21.25 28.30
C GLY A 372 -5.32 -20.61 26.95
N VAL A 373 -4.21 -19.89 26.80
CA VAL A 373 -3.77 -19.33 25.51
C VAL A 373 -2.74 -20.25 24.86
N SER A 374 -2.98 -20.66 23.61
CA SER A 374 -2.02 -21.45 22.83
C SER A 374 -1.79 -20.83 21.45
N ARG A 375 -0.60 -21.01 20.86
CA ARG A 375 -0.36 -20.55 19.48
C ARG A 375 -1.16 -21.44 18.52
N ALA A 376 -1.82 -20.83 17.53
CA ALA A 376 -2.70 -21.53 16.60
C ALA A 376 -2.01 -22.74 15.94
N GLY A 377 -2.75 -23.83 15.75
CA GLY A 377 -2.27 -25.10 15.21
C GLY A 377 -1.16 -25.82 16.00
N THR A 378 -0.82 -25.40 17.23
CA THR A 378 0.00 -26.24 18.13
C THR A 378 -0.78 -27.48 18.58
N LYS A 379 -0.10 -28.50 19.11
CA LYS A 379 -0.78 -29.73 19.57
C LYS A 379 -1.89 -29.44 20.60
N ALA A 380 -1.65 -28.52 21.54
CA ALA A 380 -2.65 -28.10 22.52
C ALA A 380 -3.88 -27.40 21.92
N HIS A 381 -3.69 -26.62 20.84
CA HIS A 381 -4.77 -26.02 20.07
C HIS A 381 -5.61 -27.08 19.34
N VAL A 382 -4.95 -28.04 18.68
CA VAL A 382 -5.59 -29.13 17.92
C VAL A 382 -6.33 -30.12 18.84
N GLU A 383 -5.84 -30.30 20.08
CA GLU A 383 -6.52 -31.08 21.13
C GLU A 383 -7.66 -30.31 21.81
N GLY A 384 -8.02 -29.10 21.33
CA GLY A 384 -9.19 -28.34 21.77
C GLY A 384 -9.06 -27.69 23.16
N ALA A 385 -7.86 -27.62 23.73
CA ALA A 385 -7.63 -27.20 25.12
C ALA A 385 -7.61 -25.68 25.33
N SER A 386 -7.81 -24.88 24.28
CA SER A 386 -7.78 -23.40 24.32
C SER A 386 -8.90 -22.80 23.48
N GLN A 387 -9.81 -22.05 24.11
CA GLN A 387 -10.86 -21.27 23.44
C GLN A 387 -10.28 -20.13 22.58
N TYR A 388 -9.12 -19.61 22.98
CA TYR A 388 -8.42 -18.51 22.31
C TYR A 388 -7.04 -18.93 21.83
N SER A 389 -6.63 -18.43 20.66
CA SER A 389 -5.31 -18.74 20.10
C SER A 389 -4.65 -17.57 19.40
N VAL A 390 -3.36 -17.39 19.66
CA VAL A 390 -2.52 -16.39 18.99
C VAL A 390 -2.27 -16.82 17.55
N PRO A 391 -2.43 -15.93 16.54
CA PRO A 391 -2.17 -16.26 15.14
C PRO A 391 -0.78 -16.84 14.89
N ARG A 392 -0.67 -17.63 13.81
CA ARG A 392 0.65 -18.06 13.31
C ARG A 392 1.35 -16.99 12.50
N ASP A 393 0.60 -16.09 11.90
CA ASP A 393 1.03 -15.06 10.97
C ASP A 393 0.18 -13.82 11.21
N THR A 394 0.78 -12.75 11.74
CA THR A 394 0.06 -11.53 12.17
C THR A 394 -0.50 -10.69 11.02
N HIS A 395 -0.24 -11.08 9.76
CA HIS A 395 -0.80 -10.44 8.57
C HIS A 395 -2.21 -10.93 8.24
N GLU A 396 -2.60 -12.12 8.71
CA GLU A 396 -3.88 -12.76 8.43
C GLU A 396 -4.56 -13.15 9.74
N PHE A 397 -5.71 -12.55 10.03
CA PHE A 397 -6.57 -12.97 11.12
C PHE A 397 -7.43 -14.16 10.68
N GLU A 398 -7.30 -15.28 11.39
CA GLU A 398 -8.07 -16.51 11.11
C GLU A 398 -9.39 -16.48 11.86
N SER A 399 -10.51 -16.42 11.12
CA SER A 399 -11.89 -16.50 11.65
C SER A 399 -12.65 -17.65 10.96
N LYS A 400 -13.93 -17.81 11.29
CA LYS A 400 -14.82 -18.83 10.74
C LYS A 400 -16.25 -18.30 10.59
N VAL A 401 -16.90 -18.67 9.48
CA VAL A 401 -18.33 -18.43 9.25
C VAL A 401 -19.07 -19.75 9.32
N MET A 402 -20.18 -19.78 10.06
CA MET A 402 -21.04 -20.97 10.19
C MET A 402 -22.12 -20.96 9.11
N TYR A 403 -21.85 -21.58 7.96
CA TYR A 403 -22.85 -21.71 6.89
C TYR A 403 -23.48 -23.11 6.94
N LYS A 404 -24.78 -23.19 7.24
CA LYS A 404 -25.54 -24.46 7.40
C LYS A 404 -24.92 -25.46 8.39
N GLY A 405 -24.34 -24.95 9.47
CA GLY A 405 -23.63 -25.77 10.46
C GLY A 405 -22.23 -26.25 10.01
N ILE A 406 -21.79 -25.91 8.80
CA ILE A 406 -20.43 -26.15 8.32
C ILE A 406 -19.57 -24.93 8.70
N PRO A 407 -18.50 -25.10 9.50
CA PRO A 407 -17.54 -24.03 9.77
C PRO A 407 -16.65 -23.82 8.53
N VAL A 408 -16.86 -22.72 7.82
CA VAL A 408 -16.02 -22.29 6.70
C VAL A 408 -14.90 -21.39 7.25
N PRO A 409 -13.62 -21.80 7.17
CA PRO A 409 -12.51 -20.98 7.65
C PRO A 409 -12.29 -19.77 6.72
N ILE A 410 -12.06 -18.60 7.33
CA ILE A 410 -11.85 -17.33 6.65
C ILE A 410 -10.53 -16.70 7.13
N LYS A 411 -9.81 -16.05 6.22
CA LYS A 411 -8.55 -15.34 6.49
C LYS A 411 -8.71 -13.88 6.11
N VAL A 412 -8.76 -13.00 7.10
CA VAL A 412 -8.93 -11.55 6.90
C VAL A 412 -7.56 -10.87 6.96
N PRO A 413 -7.14 -10.09 5.95
CA PRO A 413 -5.91 -9.31 6.03
C PRO A 413 -5.99 -8.25 7.14
N VAL A 414 -5.03 -8.28 8.07
CA VAL A 414 -4.98 -7.38 9.25
C VAL A 414 -4.63 -5.95 8.86
N ALA A 415 -3.87 -5.78 7.78
CA ALA A 415 -3.57 -4.51 7.16
C ALA A 415 -3.82 -4.60 5.65
N VAL A 416 -4.47 -3.57 5.10
CA VAL A 416 -4.74 -3.42 3.66
C VAL A 416 -4.21 -2.05 3.23
N MET A 417 -3.61 -1.98 2.04
CA MET A 417 -3.18 -0.71 1.46
C MET A 417 -4.35 0.04 0.84
N PRO A 418 -4.31 1.39 0.81
CA PRO A 418 -5.17 2.17 -0.09
C PRO A 418 -5.15 1.60 -1.52
N GLU A 419 -6.27 1.70 -2.22
CA GLU A 419 -6.45 1.24 -3.62
C GLU A 419 -6.24 -0.27 -3.87
N THR A 420 -6.00 -1.09 -2.83
CA THR A 420 -5.87 -2.55 -2.96
C THR A 420 -7.20 -3.23 -2.69
N VAL A 421 -7.90 -3.59 -3.77
CA VAL A 421 -9.20 -4.28 -3.73
C VAL A 421 -9.07 -5.66 -4.40
N GLY A 422 -9.57 -6.72 -3.77
CA GLY A 422 -9.51 -8.10 -4.27
C GLY A 422 -8.14 -8.79 -4.11
N ASP A 423 -8.02 -9.99 -4.68
CA ASP A 423 -6.83 -10.87 -4.64
C ASP A 423 -6.08 -10.92 -5.99
N PHE A 424 -5.53 -9.78 -6.40
CA PHE A 424 -4.73 -9.68 -7.63
C PHE A 424 -3.22 -9.84 -7.38
N SER A 425 -2.45 -10.14 -8.45
CA SER A 425 -0.99 -10.18 -8.41
C SER A 425 -0.34 -9.18 -9.36
N LEU A 426 0.49 -8.29 -8.80
CA LEU A 426 1.38 -7.43 -9.57
C LEU A 426 2.42 -8.26 -10.32
N ILE A 427 2.89 -9.38 -9.78
CA ILE A 427 3.81 -10.29 -10.48
C ILE A 427 3.19 -10.81 -11.78
N LYS A 428 1.94 -11.31 -11.72
CA LYS A 428 1.17 -11.75 -12.90
C LYS A 428 1.07 -10.62 -13.93
N LEU A 429 0.66 -9.42 -13.52
CA LEU A 429 0.52 -8.25 -14.39
C LEU A 429 1.86 -7.85 -15.05
N ILE A 430 2.95 -7.78 -14.28
CA ILE A 430 4.27 -7.36 -14.75
C ILE A 430 4.81 -8.39 -15.76
N GLN A 431 4.81 -9.68 -15.43
CA GLN A 431 5.25 -10.73 -16.34
C GLN A 431 4.46 -10.71 -17.65
N LYS A 432 3.14 -10.52 -17.57
CA LYS A 432 2.22 -10.52 -18.71
C LYS A 432 2.61 -9.51 -19.80
N PHE A 433 3.01 -8.30 -19.42
CA PHE A 433 3.40 -7.25 -20.38
C PHE A 433 4.92 -7.14 -20.60
N SER A 434 5.75 -7.66 -19.69
CA SER A 434 7.21 -7.71 -19.87
C SER A 434 7.67 -8.79 -20.84
N GLU A 435 7.08 -10.00 -20.78
CA GLU A 435 7.57 -11.13 -21.57
C GLU A 435 7.51 -10.93 -23.10
N PRO A 436 6.40 -10.44 -23.69
CA PRO A 436 6.32 -10.27 -25.15
C PRO A 436 7.28 -9.20 -25.65
N GLN A 437 7.49 -8.14 -24.86
CA GLN A 437 8.44 -7.07 -25.18
C GLN A 437 9.89 -7.55 -25.07
N GLY A 438 10.21 -8.41 -24.09
CA GLY A 438 11.54 -9.03 -23.98
C GLY A 438 11.85 -10.02 -25.11
N LYS A 439 10.85 -10.79 -25.55
CA LYS A 439 10.98 -11.78 -26.65
C LYS A 439 11.02 -11.12 -28.03
N ALA A 440 10.21 -10.08 -28.26
CA ALA A 440 10.11 -9.36 -29.52
C ALA A 440 9.81 -7.87 -29.25
N PRO A 441 10.83 -7.02 -29.06
CA PRO A 441 10.66 -5.60 -28.77
C PRO A 441 9.93 -4.87 -29.89
N GLN A 442 8.87 -4.15 -29.55
CA GLN A 442 8.17 -3.25 -30.48
C GLN A 442 8.31 -1.80 -30.00
N PRO A 443 8.58 -0.82 -30.88
CA PRO A 443 8.63 0.58 -30.52
C PRO A 443 7.21 1.15 -30.32
N PHE A 444 7.02 1.92 -29.27
CA PHE A 444 5.79 2.70 -29.04
C PHE A 444 5.77 3.97 -29.90
N PRO A 445 4.57 4.44 -30.33
CA PRO A 445 4.39 5.82 -30.76
C PRO A 445 4.89 6.79 -29.68
N LEU A 446 5.57 7.86 -30.07
CA LEU A 446 6.09 8.84 -29.13
C LEU A 446 4.97 9.70 -28.54
N HIS A 447 4.88 9.73 -27.21
CA HIS A 447 4.00 10.64 -26.47
C HIS A 447 4.71 11.12 -25.21
N ALA A 448 4.85 12.44 -25.04
CA ALA A 448 5.76 13.01 -24.05
C ALA A 448 5.43 12.67 -22.58
N GLN A 449 4.17 12.32 -22.27
CA GLN A 449 3.76 11.85 -20.94
C GLN A 449 3.94 10.33 -20.77
N LEU A 450 3.78 9.54 -21.84
CA LEU A 450 3.75 8.07 -21.76
C LEU A 450 5.10 7.40 -22.03
N THR A 451 5.88 7.91 -22.98
CA THR A 451 7.15 7.33 -23.42
C THR A 451 8.33 8.13 -22.89
N THR A 452 8.48 8.20 -21.56
CA THR A 452 9.50 9.01 -20.86
C THR A 452 10.95 8.67 -21.26
N ASN A 453 11.22 7.40 -21.56
CA ASN A 453 12.52 6.91 -22.07
C ASN A 453 12.47 6.63 -23.59
N GLY A 454 11.64 7.36 -24.34
CA GLY A 454 11.48 7.21 -25.79
C GLY A 454 10.75 5.92 -26.21
N PRO A 455 10.89 5.49 -27.48
CA PRO A 455 10.04 4.43 -28.07
C PRO A 455 10.17 3.05 -27.41
N HIS A 456 11.22 2.81 -26.63
CA HIS A 456 11.46 1.56 -25.93
C HIS A 456 11.23 1.64 -24.42
N THR A 457 10.50 2.66 -23.96
CA THR A 457 9.95 2.74 -22.59
C THR A 457 9.26 1.41 -22.23
N HIS A 458 9.54 0.88 -21.03
CA HIS A 458 9.03 -0.42 -20.63
C HIS A 458 7.48 -0.41 -20.55
N PRO A 459 6.75 -1.45 -21.00
CA PRO A 459 5.28 -1.41 -21.08
C PRO A 459 4.57 -1.11 -19.75
N ILE A 460 5.10 -1.61 -18.63
CA ILE A 460 4.57 -1.30 -17.29
C ILE A 460 4.78 0.18 -16.91
N ILE A 461 5.86 0.82 -17.37
CA ILE A 461 6.09 2.25 -17.17
C ILE A 461 5.15 3.09 -18.05
N VAL A 462 4.87 2.65 -19.29
CA VAL A 462 3.83 3.26 -20.14
C VAL A 462 2.46 3.18 -19.46
N LEU A 463 2.11 2.03 -18.86
CA LEU A 463 0.88 1.87 -18.09
C LEU A 463 0.83 2.82 -16.87
N VAL A 464 1.85 2.82 -16.01
CA VAL A 464 1.88 3.71 -14.83
C VAL A 464 1.85 5.18 -15.23
N ASN A 465 2.56 5.58 -16.29
CA ASN A 465 2.50 6.94 -16.85
C ASN A 465 1.07 7.31 -17.31
N ALA A 466 0.34 6.38 -17.95
CA ALA A 466 -1.04 6.60 -18.38
C ALA A 466 -1.98 6.81 -17.19
N LEU A 467 -1.82 6.02 -16.14
CA LEU A 467 -2.61 6.11 -14.91
C LEU A 467 -2.32 7.41 -14.15
N LEU A 468 -1.03 7.75 -13.96
CA LEU A 468 -0.61 9.00 -13.31
C LEU A 468 -1.03 10.27 -14.09
N THR A 469 -1.19 10.19 -15.40
CA THR A 469 -1.63 11.32 -16.24
C THR A 469 -3.11 11.23 -16.64
N GLN A 470 -3.89 10.45 -15.88
CA GLN A 470 -5.36 10.33 -15.97
C GLN A 470 -5.86 10.05 -17.40
N LYS A 471 -5.18 9.14 -18.10
CA LYS A 471 -5.58 8.66 -19.44
C LYS A 471 -6.67 7.59 -19.36
N ARG A 472 -7.36 7.37 -20.47
CA ARG A 472 -8.33 6.29 -20.66
C ARG A 472 -7.61 4.99 -20.96
N VAL A 473 -7.60 4.07 -20.00
CA VAL A 473 -6.88 2.79 -20.07
C VAL A 473 -7.86 1.63 -20.14
N ILE A 474 -7.72 0.77 -21.16
CA ILE A 474 -8.56 -0.42 -21.35
C ILE A 474 -7.74 -1.70 -21.27
N PHE A 475 -8.19 -2.66 -20.46
CA PHE A 475 -7.69 -4.03 -20.42
C PHE A 475 -8.62 -4.93 -21.24
N LEU A 476 -8.14 -5.39 -22.39
CA LEU A 476 -8.91 -6.24 -23.31
C LEU A 476 -8.59 -7.72 -23.07
N GLY A 477 -9.57 -8.49 -22.61
CA GLY A 477 -9.50 -9.92 -22.34
C GLY A 477 -10.33 -10.78 -23.29
N HIS A 478 -10.14 -10.65 -24.61
CA HIS A 478 -10.94 -11.42 -25.56
C HIS A 478 -10.80 -12.94 -25.36
N ASN A 479 -11.93 -13.64 -25.21
CA ASN A 479 -12.07 -15.06 -24.85
C ASN A 479 -11.45 -15.48 -23.50
N MET A 480 -11.00 -14.53 -22.66
CA MET A 480 -10.56 -14.79 -21.29
C MET A 480 -11.73 -14.76 -20.29
N PRO A 481 -11.63 -15.42 -19.12
CA PRO A 481 -12.58 -15.24 -18.03
C PRO A 481 -12.62 -13.78 -17.59
N SER A 482 -13.80 -13.24 -17.32
CA SER A 482 -13.97 -11.84 -16.89
C SER A 482 -13.21 -11.54 -15.59
N GLY A 483 -13.07 -12.54 -14.71
CA GLY A 483 -12.35 -12.41 -13.45
C GLY A 483 -10.87 -12.08 -13.63
N GLU A 484 -10.21 -12.68 -14.64
CA GLU A 484 -8.80 -12.37 -14.94
C GLU A 484 -8.60 -10.96 -15.52
N VAL A 485 -9.63 -10.41 -16.17
CA VAL A 485 -9.63 -9.02 -16.66
C VAL A 485 -9.78 -8.05 -15.48
N ALA A 486 -10.71 -8.33 -14.58
CA ALA A 486 -10.90 -7.56 -13.35
C ALA A 486 -9.65 -7.57 -12.45
N GLU A 487 -9.02 -8.74 -12.24
CA GLU A 487 -7.73 -8.85 -11.55
C GLU A 487 -6.66 -7.93 -12.16
N ALA A 488 -6.60 -7.80 -13.49
CA ALA A 488 -5.62 -6.96 -14.17
C ALA A 488 -5.88 -5.45 -13.96
N VAL A 489 -7.15 -5.03 -13.99
CA VAL A 489 -7.56 -3.65 -13.67
C VAL A 489 -7.23 -3.29 -12.23
N LEU A 490 -7.56 -4.16 -11.28
CA LEU A 490 -7.30 -3.96 -9.85
C LEU A 490 -5.80 -3.94 -9.55
N ALA A 491 -5.03 -4.81 -10.21
CA ALA A 491 -3.57 -4.76 -10.17
C ALA A 491 -3.01 -3.44 -10.70
N ALA A 492 -3.57 -2.89 -11.79
CA ALA A 492 -3.15 -1.60 -12.33
C ALA A 492 -3.44 -0.43 -11.36
N CYS A 493 -4.58 -0.43 -10.68
CA CYS A 493 -4.93 0.57 -9.67
C CYS A 493 -3.90 0.59 -8.54
N ALA A 494 -3.62 -0.57 -7.93
CA ALA A 494 -2.66 -0.68 -6.83
C ALA A 494 -1.21 -0.43 -7.27
N LEU A 495 -0.86 -0.75 -8.52
CA LEU A 495 0.44 -0.46 -9.11
C LEU A 495 0.72 1.05 -9.20
N ALA A 496 -0.24 1.83 -9.71
CA ALA A 496 -0.11 3.29 -9.80
C ALA A 496 -0.22 3.97 -8.44
N SER A 497 -1.04 3.40 -7.54
CA SER A 497 -1.17 3.86 -6.16
C SER A 497 0.12 3.71 -5.36
N GLY A 498 0.79 2.55 -5.46
CA GLY A 498 1.81 2.12 -4.50
C GLY A 498 1.28 1.95 -3.06
N GLY A 499 -0.03 2.16 -2.83
CA GLY A 499 -0.63 2.39 -1.52
C GLY A 499 -0.23 3.72 -0.88
N THR A 500 0.07 4.74 -1.69
CA THR A 500 0.40 6.11 -1.26
C THR A 500 -0.43 7.16 -2.00
N LEU A 501 -0.64 6.97 -3.31
CA LEU A 501 -1.55 7.78 -4.12
C LEU A 501 -2.94 7.14 -4.16
N ARG A 502 -4.00 7.93 -4.02
CA ARG A 502 -5.40 7.45 -4.12
C ARG A 502 -6.12 8.01 -5.35
N GLY A 503 -7.37 7.56 -5.54
CA GLY A 503 -8.30 8.04 -6.57
C GLY A 503 -8.39 7.17 -7.83
N PHE A 504 -7.72 6.02 -7.89
CA PHE A 504 -7.71 5.14 -9.07
C PHE A 504 -8.97 4.26 -9.11
N THR A 505 -9.28 3.58 -8.00
CA THR A 505 -10.44 2.69 -7.83
C THR A 505 -11.78 3.37 -8.07
N ARG A 506 -11.96 4.64 -7.67
CA ARG A 506 -13.18 5.41 -7.93
C ARG A 506 -13.51 5.60 -9.42
N HIS A 507 -12.50 5.48 -10.28
CA HIS A 507 -12.61 5.62 -11.74
C HIS A 507 -12.20 4.32 -12.46
N ALA A 508 -12.14 3.22 -11.71
CA ALA A 508 -11.89 1.90 -12.23
C ALA A 508 -13.22 1.16 -12.41
N PHE A 509 -13.34 0.50 -13.55
CA PHE A 509 -14.45 -0.38 -13.91
C PHE A 509 -13.83 -1.76 -14.12
N PRO A 510 -13.64 -2.58 -13.06
CA PRO A 510 -12.89 -3.83 -13.18
C PRO A 510 -13.49 -4.79 -14.21
N TYR A 511 -14.81 -4.71 -14.40
CA TYR A 511 -15.49 -5.19 -15.59
C TYR A 511 -16.52 -4.16 -16.07
N THR A 512 -16.60 -3.95 -17.39
CA THR A 512 -17.67 -3.23 -18.08
C THR A 512 -17.89 -3.82 -19.48
N ASP A 513 -19.08 -3.62 -20.01
CA ASP A 513 -19.54 -4.08 -21.32
C ASP A 513 -19.69 -2.91 -22.31
N LEU A 514 -20.30 -3.16 -23.48
CA LEU A 514 -20.50 -2.15 -24.53
C LEU A 514 -21.66 -1.19 -24.26
N THR A 515 -22.67 -1.55 -23.45
CA THR A 515 -23.83 -0.68 -23.20
C THR A 515 -23.43 0.64 -22.53
N LYS A 516 -22.40 0.58 -21.68
CA LYS A 516 -21.90 1.72 -20.89
C LYS A 516 -20.84 2.56 -21.59
N ILE A 517 -20.61 2.39 -22.89
CA ILE A 517 -19.53 3.12 -23.58
C ILE A 517 -19.71 4.63 -23.50
N ASP A 518 -20.95 5.13 -23.66
CA ASP A 518 -21.23 6.57 -23.63
C ASP A 518 -21.00 7.16 -22.22
N ASP A 519 -21.43 6.44 -21.17
CA ASP A 519 -21.16 6.81 -19.77
C ASP A 519 -19.66 6.79 -19.44
N LEU A 520 -18.96 5.77 -19.93
CA LEU A 520 -17.51 5.61 -19.73
C LEU A 520 -16.74 6.75 -20.41
N LEU A 521 -17.17 7.22 -21.57
CA LEU A 521 -16.58 8.36 -22.29
C LEU A 521 -16.86 9.72 -21.64
N ASN A 522 -17.90 9.83 -20.80
CA ASN A 522 -18.11 11.01 -19.96
C ASN A 522 -17.08 11.11 -18.81
N VAL A 523 -16.38 10.03 -18.47
CA VAL A 523 -15.29 10.05 -17.48
C VAL A 523 -13.99 10.52 -18.15
N PRO A 524 -13.38 11.65 -17.73
CA PRO A 524 -12.20 12.21 -18.39
C PRO A 524 -10.97 11.28 -18.48
N GLY A 525 -10.88 10.32 -17.55
CA GLY A 525 -9.90 9.24 -17.56
C GLY A 525 -10.36 8.13 -16.63
N PHE A 526 -10.24 6.89 -17.08
CA PHE A 526 -10.80 5.70 -16.45
C PHE A 526 -9.88 4.48 -16.65
N ILE A 527 -10.11 3.44 -15.86
CA ILE A 527 -9.39 2.16 -15.94
C ILE A 527 -10.43 1.03 -16.12
N ALA A 528 -10.66 0.57 -17.34
CA ALA A 528 -11.76 -0.35 -17.64
C ALA A 528 -11.28 -1.75 -18.06
N GLY A 529 -11.97 -2.79 -17.62
CA GLY A 529 -11.77 -4.18 -18.04
C GLY A 529 -12.90 -4.64 -18.97
N VAL A 530 -12.56 -5.13 -20.16
CA VAL A 530 -13.53 -5.52 -21.19
C VAL A 530 -13.16 -6.84 -21.85
N THR A 531 -14.15 -7.65 -22.24
CA THR A 531 -13.95 -8.92 -22.98
C THR A 531 -14.28 -8.80 -24.47
N ASN A 532 -15.01 -7.75 -24.85
CA ASN A 532 -15.49 -7.54 -26.20
C ASN A 532 -14.38 -6.97 -27.12
N PRO A 533 -14.03 -7.61 -28.26
CA PRO A 533 -12.93 -7.18 -29.12
C PRO A 533 -13.20 -5.86 -29.86
N THR A 534 -14.46 -5.40 -29.89
CA THR A 534 -14.88 -4.14 -30.55
C THR A 534 -14.09 -2.94 -30.04
N PHE A 535 -13.71 -2.91 -28.77
CA PHE A 535 -12.87 -1.86 -28.19
C PHE A 535 -11.53 -1.67 -28.92
N GLU A 536 -10.90 -2.72 -29.47
CA GLU A 536 -9.65 -2.58 -30.23
C GLU A 536 -9.86 -1.83 -31.57
N LEU A 537 -11.06 -1.93 -32.16
CA LEU A 537 -11.39 -1.34 -33.45
C LEU A 537 -11.67 0.17 -33.37
N HIS A 538 -11.95 0.68 -32.16
CA HIS A 538 -12.30 2.07 -31.88
C HIS A 538 -11.20 2.78 -31.05
N PRO A 539 -10.07 3.18 -31.66
CA PRO A 539 -8.98 3.87 -30.97
C PRO A 539 -9.38 5.25 -30.41
N GLU A 540 -10.53 5.80 -30.80
CA GLU A 540 -11.12 7.00 -30.20
C GLU A 540 -11.63 6.79 -28.77
N TRP A 541 -11.92 5.56 -28.34
CA TRP A 541 -12.48 5.25 -27.02
C TRP A 541 -11.45 5.17 -25.89
N TRP A 542 -10.16 5.04 -26.23
CA TRP A 542 -9.08 4.83 -25.26
C TRP A 542 -7.77 5.48 -25.72
N ASP A 543 -6.90 5.75 -24.75
CA ASP A 543 -5.58 6.33 -24.99
C ASP A 543 -4.49 5.25 -24.94
N VAL A 544 -4.67 4.26 -24.04
CA VAL A 544 -3.80 3.08 -23.91
C VAL A 544 -4.65 1.80 -23.82
N LEU A 545 -4.33 0.81 -24.64
CA LEU A 545 -4.96 -0.52 -24.63
C LEU A 545 -3.95 -1.59 -24.21
N CYS A 546 -4.30 -2.33 -23.17
CA CYS A 546 -3.59 -3.45 -22.59
C CYS A 546 -4.25 -4.75 -23.03
N ASP A 547 -3.74 -5.34 -24.11
CA ASP A 547 -4.21 -6.59 -24.70
C ASP A 547 -3.71 -7.77 -23.85
N LEU A 548 -4.62 -8.39 -23.09
CA LEU A 548 -4.31 -9.51 -22.21
C LEU A 548 -4.03 -10.80 -23.00
N PRO A 549 -4.77 -11.21 -24.05
CA PRO A 549 -4.39 -12.37 -24.84
C PRO A 549 -2.96 -12.33 -25.39
N THR A 550 -2.51 -11.20 -25.96
CA THR A 550 -1.16 -11.08 -26.56
C THR A 550 -0.08 -10.57 -25.60
N GLY A 551 -0.48 -9.98 -24.47
CA GLY A 551 0.43 -9.32 -23.51
C GLY A 551 1.09 -8.06 -24.10
N ARG A 552 0.42 -7.39 -25.05
CA ARG A 552 0.91 -6.15 -25.66
C ARG A 552 0.19 -4.92 -25.10
N VAL A 553 0.95 -3.86 -24.87
CA VAL A 553 0.40 -2.52 -24.65
C VAL A 553 0.43 -1.78 -25.97
N LYS A 554 -0.62 -1.03 -26.30
CA LYS A 554 -0.78 -0.20 -27.50
C LYS A 554 -1.13 1.22 -27.07
N ILE A 555 -0.52 2.23 -27.70
CA ILE A 555 -0.90 3.64 -27.54
C ILE A 555 -1.79 4.00 -28.72
N SER A 556 -2.92 4.68 -28.46
CA SER A 556 -3.89 5.03 -29.49
C SER A 556 -3.28 5.98 -30.55
N SER A 557 -3.68 5.80 -31.81
CA SER A 557 -3.39 6.74 -32.90
C SER A 557 -4.24 8.02 -32.83
N LYS A 558 -5.22 8.07 -31.91
CA LYS A 558 -6.12 9.18 -31.62
C LYS A 558 -5.84 9.86 -30.28
N ILE A 559 -4.79 9.46 -29.56
CA ILE A 559 -4.41 10.09 -28.30
C ILE A 559 -4.07 11.58 -28.50
N ASP A 560 -4.61 12.43 -27.63
CA ASP A 560 -4.28 13.86 -27.66
C ASP A 560 -2.80 14.11 -27.32
N PRO A 561 -2.12 15.01 -28.04
CA PRO A 561 -0.74 15.36 -27.75
C PRO A 561 -0.65 16.00 -26.35
N ALA A 562 0.43 15.70 -25.62
CA ALA A 562 0.69 16.33 -24.33
C ALA A 562 0.75 17.87 -24.48
N PRO A 563 0.00 18.64 -23.69
CA PRO A 563 0.01 20.10 -23.78
C PRO A 563 1.36 20.67 -23.32
N THR A 564 1.74 21.82 -23.89
CA THR A 564 2.85 22.63 -23.38
C THR A 564 2.41 23.28 -22.07
N THR A 565 3.00 22.89 -20.95
CA THR A 565 2.66 23.44 -19.63
C THR A 565 3.64 24.53 -19.19
N GLU A 566 3.22 25.39 -18.26
CA GLU A 566 4.04 26.48 -17.75
C GLU A 566 5.31 25.98 -17.04
N GLY A 567 5.21 24.91 -16.24
CA GLY A 567 6.35 24.37 -15.52
C GLY A 567 7.41 23.78 -16.44
N MET A 568 6.99 23.23 -17.59
CA MET A 568 7.92 22.81 -18.63
C MET A 568 8.71 23.98 -19.21
N VAL A 569 8.04 25.11 -19.49
CA VAL A 569 8.67 26.32 -20.04
C VAL A 569 9.59 26.97 -19.01
N TYR A 570 9.15 27.14 -17.77
CA TYR A 570 9.95 27.69 -16.68
C TYR A 570 11.19 26.83 -16.38
N PHE A 571 11.05 25.50 -16.31
CA PHE A 571 12.19 24.61 -16.13
C PHE A 571 13.23 24.78 -17.25
N GLN A 572 12.80 24.85 -18.52
CA GLN A 572 13.71 25.06 -19.66
C GLN A 572 14.44 26.41 -19.61
N GLN A 573 13.77 27.48 -19.15
CA GLN A 573 14.36 28.81 -18.99
C GLN A 573 15.37 28.87 -17.83
N GLN A 574 15.05 28.25 -16.69
CA GLN A 574 15.93 28.17 -15.52
C GLN A 574 17.12 27.22 -15.75
N ASN A 575 16.94 26.18 -16.58
CA ASN A 575 17.93 25.13 -16.84
C ASN A 575 18.27 24.98 -18.34
N PRO A 576 18.83 26.00 -19.03
CA PRO A 576 19.05 25.95 -20.48
C PRO A 576 19.91 24.76 -20.96
N SER A 577 20.91 24.38 -20.16
CA SER A 577 21.80 23.23 -20.42
C SER A 577 21.08 21.87 -20.45
N TYR A 578 19.88 21.79 -19.87
CA TYR A 578 19.08 20.56 -19.78
C TYR A 578 17.77 20.65 -20.57
N ALA A 579 17.44 21.80 -21.16
CA ALA A 579 16.20 22.02 -21.90
C ALA A 579 15.99 20.99 -23.04
N GLY A 580 17.08 20.60 -23.73
CA GLY A 580 17.06 19.58 -24.79
C GLY A 580 16.85 18.13 -24.32
N LEU A 581 16.77 17.86 -23.01
CA LEU A 581 16.44 16.54 -22.45
C LEU A 581 14.95 16.40 -22.10
N VAL A 582 14.22 17.51 -22.03
CA VAL A 582 12.82 17.55 -21.63
C VAL A 582 11.91 16.88 -22.67
N GLY A 583 10.96 16.08 -22.21
CA GLY A 583 9.90 15.48 -23.04
C GLY A 583 10.24 14.18 -23.76
N GLY A 584 11.40 13.56 -23.50
CA GLY A 584 11.73 12.19 -23.94
C GLY A 584 11.93 11.97 -25.44
N THR A 585 11.74 13.00 -26.28
CA THR A 585 11.88 12.95 -27.74
C THR A 585 13.33 12.95 -28.23
N SER A 586 14.27 13.35 -27.37
CA SER A 586 15.70 13.38 -27.68
C SER A 586 16.35 12.00 -27.57
N LYS A 587 17.11 11.58 -28.60
CA LYS A 587 17.88 10.31 -28.61
C LYS A 587 18.75 10.13 -27.34
N VAL A 588 19.31 11.22 -26.83
CA VAL A 588 20.14 11.24 -25.61
C VAL A 588 19.35 10.78 -24.38
N ALA A 589 18.06 11.13 -24.25
CA ALA A 589 17.23 10.71 -23.13
C ALA A 589 16.96 9.19 -23.15
N ALA A 590 16.70 8.63 -24.34
CA ALA A 590 16.47 7.20 -24.53
C ALA A 590 17.73 6.34 -24.27
N GLU A 591 18.94 6.88 -24.49
CA GLU A 591 20.21 6.17 -24.23
C GLU A 591 20.72 6.29 -22.79
N SER A 592 20.19 7.23 -21.98
CA SER A 592 20.77 7.58 -20.67
C SER A 592 19.87 7.34 -19.43
N ASP A 593 18.69 6.73 -19.61
CA ASP A 593 17.72 6.36 -18.54
C ASP A 593 17.56 7.46 -17.47
N LEU A 594 17.23 8.68 -17.91
CA LEU A 594 17.22 9.88 -17.06
C LEU A 594 16.30 9.76 -15.83
N THR A 595 15.24 8.96 -15.93
CA THR A 595 14.30 8.69 -14.83
C THR A 595 14.76 7.54 -13.92
N GLY A 596 15.67 6.68 -14.38
CA GLY A 596 16.03 5.43 -13.74
C GLY A 596 14.96 4.33 -13.85
N ASP A 597 13.96 4.52 -14.70
CA ASP A 597 12.85 3.56 -14.86
C ASP A 597 13.32 2.23 -15.48
N ALA A 598 14.30 2.26 -16.39
CA ALA A 598 14.81 1.04 -17.00
C ALA A 598 15.64 0.23 -15.99
N ALA A 599 16.50 0.89 -15.20
CA ALA A 599 17.22 0.27 -14.10
C ALA A 599 16.28 -0.32 -13.04
N PHE A 600 15.21 0.40 -12.68
CA PHE A 600 14.17 -0.05 -11.75
C PHE A 600 13.42 -1.29 -12.28
N MET A 601 12.94 -1.26 -13.52
CA MET A 601 12.22 -2.40 -14.10
C MET A 601 13.10 -3.65 -14.24
N GLN A 602 14.40 -3.48 -14.57
CA GLN A 602 15.34 -4.60 -14.53
C GLN A 602 15.46 -5.22 -13.13
N ASP A 603 15.44 -4.40 -12.08
CA ASP A 603 15.53 -4.89 -10.70
C ASP A 603 14.26 -5.62 -10.24
N ILE A 604 13.08 -5.11 -10.60
CA ILE A 604 11.79 -5.80 -10.43
C ILE A 604 11.83 -7.18 -11.12
N LEU A 605 12.25 -7.23 -12.38
CA LEU A 605 12.32 -8.49 -13.15
C LEU A 605 13.34 -9.47 -12.58
N ARG A 606 14.49 -8.98 -12.06
CA ARG A 606 15.44 -9.81 -11.30
C ARG A 606 14.81 -10.40 -10.05
N SER A 607 14.06 -9.60 -9.27
CA SER A 607 13.38 -10.10 -8.06
C SER A 607 12.30 -11.14 -8.37
N ILE A 608 11.53 -10.95 -9.45
CA ILE A 608 10.56 -11.94 -9.93
C ILE A 608 11.27 -13.24 -10.36
N ALA A 609 12.36 -13.14 -11.13
CA ALA A 609 13.15 -14.30 -11.55
C ALA A 609 13.79 -15.05 -10.35
N ALA A 610 14.19 -14.32 -9.31
CA ALA A 610 14.70 -14.87 -8.05
C ALA A 610 13.59 -15.38 -7.10
N ARG A 611 12.31 -15.37 -7.54
CA ARG A 611 11.13 -15.86 -6.81
C ARG A 611 10.86 -15.14 -5.48
N HIS A 612 11.16 -13.85 -5.40
CA HIS A 612 10.67 -13.04 -4.29
C HIS A 612 9.14 -12.94 -4.33
N GLY A 613 8.51 -12.91 -3.15
CA GLY A 613 7.06 -12.85 -3.02
C GLY A 613 6.45 -11.52 -3.47
N GLU A 614 5.14 -11.56 -3.70
CA GLU A 614 4.31 -10.41 -4.09
C GLU A 614 4.52 -9.17 -3.20
N ARG A 615 4.73 -9.36 -1.89
CA ARG A 615 5.01 -8.27 -0.91
C ARG A 615 6.26 -7.48 -1.25
N VAL A 616 7.37 -8.16 -1.58
CA VAL A 616 8.64 -7.53 -1.96
C VAL A 616 8.47 -6.68 -3.23
N ILE A 617 7.67 -7.17 -4.19
CA ILE A 617 7.39 -6.44 -5.43
C ILE A 617 6.49 -5.22 -5.18
N ARG A 618 5.50 -5.33 -4.29
CA ARG A 618 4.66 -4.21 -3.82
C ARG A 618 5.47 -3.16 -3.07
N ALA A 619 6.38 -3.57 -2.18
CA ALA A 619 7.28 -2.67 -1.46
C ALA A 619 8.15 -1.86 -2.43
N LYS A 620 8.79 -2.52 -3.41
CA LYS A 620 9.59 -1.83 -4.44
C LYS A 620 8.77 -0.84 -5.28
N TRP A 621 7.52 -1.14 -5.60
CA TRP A 621 6.64 -0.20 -6.30
C TRP A 621 6.21 0.97 -5.42
N ARG A 622 5.91 0.73 -4.15
CA ARG A 622 5.69 1.80 -3.16
C ARG A 622 6.90 2.73 -3.06
N ASP A 623 8.12 2.18 -2.99
CA ASP A 623 9.36 2.96 -2.99
C ASP A 623 9.52 3.81 -4.27
N TRP A 624 9.12 3.29 -5.44
CA TRP A 624 9.12 4.06 -6.69
C TRP A 624 8.08 5.20 -6.66
N VAL A 625 6.88 4.98 -6.13
CA VAL A 625 5.84 6.03 -5.99
C VAL A 625 6.25 7.10 -4.98
N ILE A 626 6.78 6.72 -3.81
CA ILE A 626 7.29 7.65 -2.80
C ILE A 626 8.48 8.45 -3.35
N ARG A 627 9.35 7.83 -4.16
CA ARG A 627 10.41 8.55 -4.87
C ARG A 627 9.82 9.55 -5.87
N PHE A 628 8.84 9.15 -6.68
CA PHE A 628 8.19 10.01 -7.66
C PHE A 628 7.56 11.26 -7.01
N THR A 629 6.77 11.11 -5.93
CA THR A 629 6.13 12.25 -5.26
C THR A 629 7.15 13.20 -4.62
N ARG A 630 8.24 12.67 -4.03
CA ARG A 630 9.32 13.50 -3.46
C ARG A 630 10.19 14.18 -4.51
N ILE A 631 10.29 13.63 -5.73
CA ILE A 631 10.91 14.31 -6.89
C ILE A 631 9.97 15.39 -7.43
N ALA A 632 8.66 15.13 -7.48
CA ALA A 632 7.66 16.11 -7.90
C ALA A 632 7.64 17.33 -6.96
N ALA A 633 7.74 17.14 -5.63
CA ALA A 633 7.86 18.22 -4.67
C ALA A 633 9.08 19.13 -4.96
N ALA A 634 10.25 18.52 -5.18
CA ALA A 634 11.47 19.25 -5.51
C ALA A 634 11.44 19.92 -6.90
N PHE A 635 10.67 19.38 -7.85
CA PHE A 635 10.38 20.05 -9.12
C PHE A 635 9.54 21.30 -8.88
N GLU A 636 8.47 21.20 -8.09
CA GLU A 636 7.59 22.34 -7.78
C GLU A 636 8.33 23.48 -7.08
N GLU A 637 9.10 23.16 -6.04
CA GLU A 637 9.99 24.13 -5.37
C GLU A 637 10.96 24.79 -6.34
N SER A 638 11.59 24.01 -7.22
CA SER A 638 12.56 24.55 -8.19
C SER A 638 11.91 25.48 -9.22
N VAL A 639 10.68 25.21 -9.63
CA VAL A 639 10.04 25.83 -10.79
C VAL A 639 9.06 26.93 -10.41
N TYR A 640 8.24 26.69 -9.39
CA TYR A 640 7.21 27.60 -8.87
C TYR A 640 7.60 28.28 -7.55
N GLY A 641 8.73 27.89 -6.94
CA GLY A 641 9.25 28.48 -5.70
C GLY A 641 8.68 27.87 -4.41
N ALA A 642 7.63 27.05 -4.51
CA ALA A 642 7.02 26.31 -3.42
C ALA A 642 6.33 25.04 -3.96
N SER A 643 6.06 24.08 -3.09
CA SER A 643 5.43 22.80 -3.40
C SER A 643 4.17 22.61 -2.56
N ALA A 644 3.07 22.18 -3.18
CA ALA A 644 1.87 21.78 -2.43
C ALA A 644 2.04 20.39 -1.78
N LEU A 645 3.06 19.64 -2.21
CA LEU A 645 3.40 18.31 -1.73
C LEU A 645 4.32 18.32 -0.50
N TYR A 646 4.64 19.50 0.04
CA TYR A 646 5.44 19.64 1.25
C TYR A 646 4.81 20.64 2.23
N ILE A 647 4.34 20.12 3.37
CA ILE A 647 3.75 20.90 4.45
C ILE A 647 4.83 21.12 5.52
N GLY A 648 5.61 22.19 5.34
CA GLY A 648 6.62 22.65 6.29
C GLY A 648 7.08 24.06 5.96
N GLY A 649 6.50 25.05 6.66
CA GLY A 649 6.76 26.48 6.41
C GLY A 649 7.12 27.26 7.66
N ASP A 650 6.36 27.09 8.73
CA ASP A 650 6.53 27.83 9.99
C ASP A 650 6.76 26.90 11.18
N GLU A 651 7.97 26.92 11.72
CA GLU A 651 8.23 27.27 13.13
C GLU A 651 9.75 27.36 13.38
N LEU A 652 10.22 28.53 13.81
CA LEU A 652 11.64 28.91 13.81
C LEU A 652 12.51 28.23 14.90
N GLU A 653 11.95 27.33 15.72
CA GLU A 653 12.64 26.80 16.91
C GLU A 653 13.52 25.55 16.62
N MET A 654 13.22 24.79 15.57
CA MET A 654 13.91 23.52 15.27
C MET A 654 15.34 23.73 14.69
N GLY A 655 15.69 24.95 14.29
CA GLY A 655 16.97 25.30 13.64
C GLY A 655 18.21 25.15 14.52
N SER A 656 18.05 24.81 15.81
CA SER A 656 19.12 24.66 16.80
C SER A 656 20.03 23.43 16.63
N VAL A 657 19.76 22.54 15.66
CA VAL A 657 20.56 21.32 15.40
C VAL A 657 21.19 21.29 13.97
N GLY A 658 20.97 22.31 13.14
CA GLY A 658 21.58 22.41 11.80
C GLY A 658 21.05 21.43 10.74
N VAL A 659 20.12 20.54 11.10
CA VAL A 659 19.52 19.54 10.20
C VAL A 659 18.43 20.18 9.34
N ASN A 660 18.85 21.00 8.38
CA ASN A 660 17.97 21.63 7.40
C ASN A 660 17.86 20.75 6.15
N GLY A 661 16.64 20.63 5.59
CA GLY A 661 16.35 19.97 4.32
C GLY A 661 15.20 18.96 4.39
N HIS A 662 14.49 18.81 3.27
CA HIS A 662 13.34 17.91 3.08
C HIS A 662 13.35 17.31 1.67
N GLY A 663 12.45 16.37 1.41
CA GLY A 663 12.23 15.83 0.07
C GLY A 663 13.35 14.89 -0.40
N TYR A 664 13.38 14.56 -1.69
CA TYR A 664 14.28 13.53 -2.21
C TYR A 664 15.77 13.96 -2.18
N VAL A 665 16.67 12.97 -2.04
CA VAL A 665 18.10 13.21 -1.85
C VAL A 665 18.90 12.68 -3.04
N TRP A 666 19.54 13.60 -3.77
CA TRP A 666 20.47 13.27 -4.84
C TRP A 666 21.93 13.17 -4.35
N PRO A 667 22.79 12.39 -5.04
CA PRO A 667 24.23 12.37 -4.79
C PRO A 667 24.92 13.72 -5.10
N ASN A 668 24.39 14.49 -6.06
CA ASN A 668 24.86 15.82 -6.45
C ASN A 668 23.79 16.56 -7.29
N GLU A 669 23.96 17.87 -7.46
CA GLU A 669 23.00 18.72 -8.18
C GLU A 669 22.89 18.37 -9.68
N GLN A 670 23.95 17.86 -10.31
CA GLN A 670 23.90 17.46 -11.72
C GLN A 670 22.97 16.24 -11.94
N ALA A 671 22.95 15.30 -10.99
CA ALA A 671 22.00 14.18 -11.00
C ALA A 671 20.56 14.69 -10.85
N LYS A 672 20.34 15.63 -9.91
CA LYS A 672 19.04 16.30 -9.71
C LYS A 672 18.53 16.97 -10.99
N SER A 673 19.29 17.87 -11.61
CA SER A 673 18.84 18.57 -12.83
C SER A 673 18.52 17.61 -13.98
N LYS A 674 19.28 16.52 -14.14
CA LYS A 674 19.03 15.50 -15.17
C LYS A 674 17.75 14.69 -14.91
N GLU A 675 17.55 14.24 -13.68
CA GLU A 675 16.38 13.44 -13.29
C GLU A 675 15.09 14.27 -13.30
N LEU A 676 15.17 15.54 -12.88
CA LEU A 676 14.09 16.50 -13.04
C LEU A 676 13.74 16.69 -14.52
N ALA A 677 14.75 16.93 -15.38
CA ALA A 677 14.54 17.10 -16.82
C ALA A 677 13.85 15.89 -17.50
N GLY A 678 14.17 14.67 -17.06
CA GLY A 678 13.52 13.45 -17.54
C GLY A 678 12.08 13.25 -17.03
N ASN A 679 11.72 13.82 -15.87
CA ASN A 679 10.40 13.66 -15.26
C ASN A 679 9.43 14.83 -15.49
N VAL A 680 9.87 16.00 -16.01
CA VAL A 680 9.03 17.21 -16.18
C VAL A 680 7.64 16.93 -16.73
N THR A 681 7.54 16.22 -17.86
CA THR A 681 6.26 15.97 -18.54
C THR A 681 5.37 14.96 -17.81
N ARG A 682 5.96 14.02 -17.06
CA ARG A 682 5.24 13.11 -16.14
C ARG A 682 4.67 13.88 -14.96
N ILE A 683 5.49 14.72 -14.32
CA ILE A 683 5.11 15.52 -13.15
C ILE A 683 4.00 16.51 -13.53
N GLU A 684 4.22 17.34 -14.55
CA GLU A 684 3.22 18.31 -15.03
C GLU A 684 1.93 17.66 -15.54
N GLY A 685 2.02 16.44 -16.08
CA GLY A 685 0.86 15.62 -16.44
C GLY A 685 0.07 15.13 -15.22
N TRP A 686 0.73 14.80 -14.11
CA TRP A 686 0.10 14.34 -12.87
C TRP A 686 -0.46 15.48 -12.00
N ARG A 687 0.20 16.65 -11.96
CA ARG A 687 -0.18 17.82 -11.15
C ARG A 687 -1.59 18.39 -11.43
N ASN A 688 -2.20 18.01 -12.54
CA ASN A 688 -3.54 18.43 -12.95
C ASN A 688 -4.59 17.30 -12.82
N THR A 689 -4.25 16.21 -12.13
CA THR A 689 -5.11 15.02 -11.99
C THR A 689 -5.75 14.92 -10.62
N ARG A 690 -6.87 14.20 -10.54
CA ARG A 690 -7.56 13.88 -9.28
C ARG A 690 -6.59 13.34 -8.22
N SER A 691 -5.77 12.36 -8.60
CA SER A 691 -4.80 11.71 -7.71
C SER A 691 -3.81 12.67 -7.04
N TYR A 692 -3.39 13.74 -7.73
CA TYR A 692 -2.54 14.78 -7.15
C TYR A 692 -3.29 15.61 -6.10
N TYR A 693 -4.53 16.04 -6.37
CA TYR A 693 -5.35 16.79 -5.41
C TYR A 693 -5.72 15.93 -4.20
N SER A 694 -6.09 14.67 -4.40
CA SER A 694 -6.37 13.73 -3.31
C SER A 694 -5.13 13.51 -2.43
N PHE A 695 -3.93 13.44 -3.03
CA PHE A 695 -2.67 13.30 -2.31
C PHE A 695 -2.28 14.56 -1.52
N ILE A 696 -2.59 15.78 -2.00
CA ILE A 696 -2.44 17.01 -1.20
C ILE A 696 -3.34 16.95 0.06
N GLN A 697 -4.60 16.55 -0.10
CA GLN A 697 -5.50 16.36 1.04
C GLN A 697 -4.96 15.31 2.01
N ASP A 698 -4.42 14.18 1.51
CA ASP A 698 -3.82 13.15 2.34
C ASP A 698 -2.61 13.67 3.10
N LEU A 699 -1.73 14.45 2.46
CA LEU A 699 -0.60 15.07 3.14
C LEU A 699 -1.07 16.02 4.25
N ALA A 700 -2.13 16.79 4.02
CA ALA A 700 -2.71 17.67 5.04
C ALA A 700 -3.29 16.89 6.23
N LEU A 701 -4.02 15.81 5.97
CA LEU A 701 -4.54 14.91 7.01
C LEU A 701 -3.41 14.19 7.75
N MET A 702 -2.42 13.64 7.05
CA MET A 702 -1.25 13.01 7.65
C MET A 702 -0.44 14.00 8.49
N TYR A 703 -0.38 15.28 8.11
CA TYR A 703 0.36 16.29 8.86
C TYR A 703 -0.25 16.58 10.24
N THR A 704 -1.57 16.44 10.44
CA THR A 704 -2.17 16.69 11.77
C THR A 704 -1.71 15.66 12.80
N ILE A 705 -1.67 14.38 12.40
CA ILE A 705 -1.33 13.19 13.20
C ILE A 705 0.16 12.81 13.18
N LYS A 706 0.98 13.36 12.27
CA LYS A 706 2.40 12.99 12.15
C LYS A 706 3.14 13.27 13.47
N PRO A 707 3.85 12.29 14.07
CA PRO A 707 4.52 12.46 15.36
C PRO A 707 5.56 13.60 15.37
N LEU A 708 6.31 13.76 14.26
CA LEU A 708 7.33 14.80 14.12
C LEU A 708 6.99 15.80 13.02
N LYS A 709 6.50 16.97 13.44
CA LYS A 709 6.27 18.15 12.59
C LYS A 709 7.61 18.87 12.35
N GLY A 710 7.77 19.48 11.17
CA GLY A 710 9.00 20.20 10.78
C GLY A 710 10.26 19.35 10.53
N LEU A 711 10.29 18.06 10.89
CA LEU A 711 11.44 17.18 10.68
C LEU A 711 11.16 16.09 9.63
N ASP A 712 12.02 15.98 8.60
CA ASP A 712 11.97 14.93 7.58
C ASP A 712 13.02 13.84 7.87
N LEU A 713 12.62 12.85 8.69
CA LEU A 713 13.46 11.67 8.98
C LEU A 713 13.85 10.91 7.71
N HIS A 714 13.01 10.91 6.67
CA HIS A 714 13.29 10.20 5.43
C HIS A 714 14.40 10.89 4.65
N HIS A 715 14.40 12.23 4.58
CA HIS A 715 15.50 13.02 4.03
C HIS A 715 16.80 12.82 4.82
N MET A 716 16.73 12.87 6.15
CA MET A 716 17.89 12.61 7.02
C MET A 716 18.51 11.23 6.77
N HIS A 717 17.69 10.18 6.71
CA HIS A 717 18.14 8.82 6.44
C HIS A 717 18.73 8.69 5.03
N ASP A 718 18.07 9.24 4.01
CA ASP A 718 18.57 9.23 2.64
C ASP A 718 19.88 10.00 2.47
N ARG A 719 20.15 11.05 3.27
CA ARG A 719 21.44 11.73 3.28
C ARG A 719 22.57 10.84 3.82
N LEU A 720 22.33 10.05 4.86
CA LEU A 720 23.31 9.04 5.33
C LEU A 720 23.56 7.94 4.27
N ARG A 721 22.52 7.56 3.53
CA ARG A 721 22.57 6.52 2.49
C ARG A 721 23.27 6.96 1.20
N THR A 722 22.96 8.17 0.72
CA THR A 722 23.24 8.59 -0.67
C THR A 722 24.35 9.63 -0.77
N GLN A 723 24.58 10.46 0.26
CA GLN A 723 25.55 11.56 0.21
C GLN A 723 26.85 11.24 0.93
N ARG A 724 27.96 11.83 0.44
CA ARG A 724 29.26 11.80 1.14
C ARG A 724 29.34 12.94 2.15
N LEU A 725 28.75 12.73 3.32
CA LEU A 725 28.71 13.71 4.40
C LEU A 725 30.07 13.86 5.10
N ASN A 726 30.37 15.07 5.55
CA ASN A 726 31.50 15.31 6.43
C ASN A 726 31.17 14.91 7.90
N PRO A 727 32.17 14.81 8.80
CA PRO A 727 31.93 14.39 10.19
C PRO A 727 31.00 15.31 11.00
N MET A 728 30.88 16.60 10.65
CA MET A 728 29.96 17.53 11.31
C MET A 728 28.52 17.31 10.83
N GLN A 729 28.31 17.25 9.51
CA GLN A 729 27.00 16.99 8.90
C GLN A 729 26.40 15.65 9.33
N SER A 730 27.23 14.62 9.46
CA SER A 730 26.79 13.33 9.99
C SER A 730 26.49 13.39 11.49
N LYS A 731 27.28 14.15 12.28
CA LYS A 731 27.00 14.40 13.71
C LYS A 731 25.62 15.04 13.90
N GLU A 732 25.30 16.10 13.15
CA GLU A 732 24.01 16.79 13.21
C GLU A 732 22.83 15.81 13.03
N ILE A 733 22.90 14.95 12.01
CA ILE A 733 21.86 13.93 11.74
C ILE A 733 21.72 12.92 12.88
N TYR A 734 22.82 12.32 13.35
CA TYR A 734 22.75 11.33 14.44
C TYR A 734 22.27 11.95 15.77
N MET A 735 22.68 13.18 16.07
CA MET A 735 22.23 13.91 17.26
C MET A 735 20.74 14.25 17.16
N ALA A 736 20.24 14.64 15.99
CA ALA A 736 18.82 14.88 15.76
C ALA A 736 17.98 13.61 15.89
N PHE A 737 18.40 12.48 15.29
CA PHE A 737 17.71 11.20 15.50
C PHE A 737 17.65 10.83 16.99
N SER A 738 18.76 10.98 17.72
CA SER A 738 18.78 10.66 19.14
C SER A 738 17.96 11.61 20.02
N LYS A 739 17.74 12.86 19.59
CA LYS A 739 17.00 13.93 20.31
C LYS A 739 15.49 13.90 20.04
N TYR A 740 15.08 13.48 18.85
CA TYR A 740 13.69 13.59 18.41
C TYR A 740 12.99 12.24 18.19
N VAL A 741 13.65 11.09 18.41
CA VAL A 741 13.04 9.77 18.30
C VAL A 741 13.02 9.06 19.66
N HIS A 742 11.90 9.21 20.37
CA HIS A 742 11.67 8.75 21.75
C HIS A 742 10.37 7.96 21.90
N SER A 743 9.25 8.44 21.35
CA SER A 743 7.93 7.80 21.50
C SER A 743 7.76 6.56 20.61
N TYR A 744 6.71 5.79 20.87
CA TYR A 744 6.35 4.60 20.08
C TYR A 744 6.16 4.96 18.59
N ASP A 745 5.33 5.96 18.31
CA ASP A 745 5.03 6.37 16.93
C ASP A 745 6.23 7.04 16.24
N GLU A 746 7.09 7.75 16.97
CA GLU A 746 8.38 8.25 16.44
C GLU A 746 9.32 7.11 16.01
N ILE A 747 9.41 6.04 16.82
CA ILE A 747 10.21 4.86 16.45
C ILE A 747 9.57 4.16 15.25
N CYS A 748 8.25 3.99 15.21
CA CYS A 748 7.55 3.48 14.03
C CYS A 748 7.84 4.31 12.77
N LEU A 749 7.85 5.64 12.88
CA LEU A 749 8.19 6.55 11.78
C LEU A 749 9.65 6.36 11.31
N LEU A 750 10.61 6.24 12.24
CA LEU A 750 12.01 5.97 11.92
C LEU A 750 12.18 4.60 11.23
N LEU A 751 11.46 3.57 11.69
CA LEU A 751 11.47 2.24 11.08
C LEU A 751 10.87 2.25 9.66
N SER A 752 9.82 3.06 9.43
CA SER A 752 9.20 3.15 8.09
C SER A 752 10.12 3.77 7.03
N VAL A 753 11.02 4.68 7.43
CA VAL A 753 12.01 5.29 6.51
C VAL A 753 13.28 4.45 6.35
N ALA A 754 13.47 3.45 7.21
CA ALA A 754 14.57 2.50 7.21
C ALA A 754 14.08 1.04 7.06
N PRO A 755 13.38 0.68 5.96
CA PRO A 755 12.89 -0.68 5.75
C PRO A 755 14.05 -1.67 5.52
N GLU A 756 13.83 -2.95 5.80
CA GLU A 756 14.84 -4.00 5.64
C GLU A 756 15.35 -4.12 4.19
N SER A 757 14.51 -3.80 3.19
CA SER A 757 14.87 -3.68 1.78
C SER A 757 15.96 -2.63 1.50
N HIS A 758 16.06 -1.60 2.35
CA HIS A 758 17.05 -0.52 2.29
C HIS A 758 18.17 -0.69 3.33
N ALA A 759 18.49 -1.95 3.68
CA ALA A 759 19.45 -2.36 4.70
C ALA A 759 19.04 -2.04 6.15
N GLY A 760 17.77 -1.71 6.39
CA GLY A 760 17.24 -1.50 7.74
C GLY A 760 18.00 -0.42 8.51
N LEU A 761 18.30 -0.70 9.78
CA LEU A 761 19.04 0.22 10.66
C LEU A 761 20.53 0.38 10.32
N PHE A 762 21.08 -0.25 9.26
CA PHE A 762 22.51 -0.20 8.94
C PHE A 762 23.06 1.24 8.92
N TYR A 763 22.42 2.15 8.19
CA TYR A 763 22.89 3.54 8.09
C TYR A 763 22.78 4.31 9.41
N VAL A 764 21.83 3.96 10.28
CA VAL A 764 21.74 4.51 11.64
C VAL A 764 22.86 3.94 12.52
N ALA A 765 23.13 2.63 12.43
CA ALA A 765 24.15 1.93 13.19
C ALA A 765 25.59 2.32 12.82
N LEU A 766 25.82 2.91 11.63
CA LEU A 766 27.11 3.54 11.29
C LEU A 766 27.52 4.66 12.27
N GLY A 767 26.57 5.27 13.00
CA GLY A 767 26.85 6.23 14.07
C GLY A 767 27.68 5.65 15.23
N LEU A 768 27.62 4.33 15.46
CA LEU A 768 28.48 3.62 16.42
C LEU A 768 29.98 3.68 16.06
N PHE A 769 30.31 3.98 14.80
CA PHE A 769 31.69 4.10 14.31
C PHE A 769 32.10 5.56 14.05
N HIS A 770 31.29 6.53 14.49
CA HIS A 770 31.59 7.94 14.31
C HIS A 770 32.85 8.37 15.08
N LYS A 771 33.57 9.37 14.55
CA LYS A 771 34.80 9.89 15.16
C LYS A 771 34.52 10.57 16.50
N ASP A 772 33.44 11.33 16.57
CA ASP A 772 32.97 11.96 17.80
C ASP A 772 32.41 10.90 18.77
N ARG A 773 32.79 11.02 20.05
CA ARG A 773 32.38 10.07 21.08
C ARG A 773 30.92 10.23 21.48
N ASP A 774 30.44 11.47 21.54
CA ASP A 774 29.07 11.75 21.98
C ASP A 774 28.07 11.18 20.97
N VAL A 775 28.41 11.24 19.67
CA VAL A 775 27.63 10.61 18.60
C VAL A 775 27.55 9.09 18.76
N ARG A 776 28.66 8.42 19.09
CA ARG A 776 28.65 6.96 19.33
C ARG A 776 27.74 6.59 20.50
N PHE A 777 27.80 7.36 21.58
CA PHE A 777 26.99 7.16 22.77
C PHE A 777 25.50 7.39 22.47
N LYS A 778 25.15 8.52 21.83
CA LYS A 778 23.77 8.83 21.43
C LYS A 778 23.20 7.89 20.38
N THR A 779 24.04 7.32 19.51
CA THR A 779 23.61 6.24 18.60
C THR A 779 23.31 4.96 19.37
N ALA A 780 24.11 4.60 20.38
CA ALA A 780 23.83 3.44 21.22
C ALA A 780 22.53 3.61 22.02
N ASP A 781 22.31 4.77 22.66
CA ASP A 781 21.07 5.09 23.38
C ASP A 781 19.82 5.04 22.47
N LEU A 782 19.95 5.45 21.20
CA LEU A 782 18.86 5.34 20.21
C LEU A 782 18.60 3.87 19.83
N LEU A 783 19.65 3.10 19.54
CA LEU A 783 19.51 1.69 19.16
C LEU A 783 18.97 0.82 20.30
N GLU A 784 19.28 1.16 21.55
CA GLU A 784 18.68 0.50 22.73
C GLU A 784 17.16 0.71 22.77
N ARG A 785 16.69 1.97 22.66
CA ARG A 785 15.25 2.29 22.59
C ARG A 785 14.53 1.56 21.46
N ILE A 786 15.15 1.51 20.28
CA ILE A 786 14.61 0.73 19.14
C ILE A 786 14.62 -0.77 19.48
N GLY A 787 15.62 -1.27 20.19
CA GLY A 787 15.68 -2.65 20.68
C GLY A 787 14.68 -3.00 21.80
N GLU A 788 14.08 -2.02 22.47
CA GLU A 788 12.98 -2.23 23.43
C GLU A 788 11.60 -2.19 22.75
N HIS A 789 11.45 -1.36 21.70
CA HIS A 789 10.22 -1.19 20.92
C HIS A 789 9.74 -2.49 20.25
N GLU A 790 8.43 -2.76 20.28
CA GLU A 790 7.79 -3.99 19.78
C GLU A 790 8.24 -4.34 18.34
N ALA A 791 7.99 -3.45 17.38
CA ALA A 791 8.49 -3.64 16.01
C ALA A 791 10.02 -3.52 15.91
N GLY A 792 10.63 -2.67 16.72
CA GLY A 792 12.04 -2.28 16.58
C GLY A 792 13.01 -3.39 16.98
N GLN A 793 12.57 -4.26 17.89
CA GLN A 793 13.25 -5.51 18.23
C GLN A 793 13.60 -6.36 17.00
N HIS A 794 12.78 -6.36 15.94
CA HIS A 794 13.06 -7.15 14.74
C HIS A 794 14.16 -6.53 13.89
N TRP A 795 14.12 -5.22 13.66
CA TRP A 795 15.21 -4.49 13.00
C TRP A 795 16.53 -4.56 13.80
N TRP A 796 16.45 -4.50 15.14
CA TRP A 796 17.59 -4.74 16.03
C TRP A 796 18.13 -6.18 15.89
N LYS A 797 17.25 -7.19 15.81
CA LYS A 797 17.64 -8.59 15.52
C LYS A 797 18.29 -8.72 14.13
N ALA A 798 17.89 -7.93 13.13
CA ALA A 798 18.48 -7.93 11.78
C ALA A 798 19.90 -7.31 11.70
N LEU A 799 20.29 -6.41 12.61
CA LEU A 799 21.66 -5.83 12.63
C LEU A 799 22.77 -6.90 12.65
N SER A 800 23.88 -6.60 11.99
CA SER A 800 25.00 -7.54 11.89
C SER A 800 25.69 -7.78 13.24
N ARG A 801 26.45 -8.88 13.32
CA ARG A 801 27.29 -9.17 14.50
C ARG A 801 28.34 -8.08 14.75
N PHE A 802 28.79 -7.38 13.71
CA PHE A 802 29.80 -6.33 13.82
C PHE A 802 29.25 -5.08 14.53
N GLU A 803 28.06 -4.63 14.13
CA GLU A 803 27.36 -3.50 14.76
C GLU A 803 26.99 -3.82 16.21
N LYS A 804 26.46 -5.03 16.46
CA LYS A 804 26.15 -5.51 17.82
C LYS A 804 27.38 -5.57 18.74
N LEU A 805 28.55 -5.95 18.22
CA LEU A 805 29.80 -5.93 18.98
C LEU A 805 30.27 -4.50 19.28
N ALA A 806 30.11 -3.57 18.34
CA ALA A 806 30.42 -2.15 18.56
C ALA A 806 29.49 -1.53 19.62
N TYR A 807 28.18 -1.77 19.53
CA TYR A 807 27.20 -1.40 20.55
C TYR A 807 27.60 -1.93 21.93
N ASN A 808 27.84 -3.24 22.06
CA ASN A 808 28.21 -3.86 23.34
C ASN A 808 29.52 -3.31 23.92
N ARG A 809 30.46 -2.88 23.07
CA ARG A 809 31.69 -2.21 23.52
C ARG A 809 31.40 -0.80 24.04
N ILE A 810 30.61 -0.03 23.30
CA ILE A 810 30.22 1.34 23.68
C ILE A 810 29.40 1.33 24.99
N ARG A 811 28.47 0.37 25.13
CA ARG A 811 27.66 0.28 26.35
C ARG A 811 28.50 -0.06 27.58
N LYS A 812 29.49 -0.96 27.47
CA LYS A 812 30.46 -1.20 28.54
C LYS A 812 31.33 0.01 28.89
N GLU A 813 31.66 0.87 27.91
CA GLU A 813 32.37 2.14 28.17
C GLU A 813 31.46 3.10 28.97
N LEU A 814 30.18 3.22 28.58
CA LEU A 814 29.17 4.01 29.29
C LEU A 814 28.90 3.50 30.72
N ASP A 815 28.70 2.20 30.91
CA ASP A 815 28.41 1.60 32.20
C ASP A 815 29.59 1.79 33.19
N ALA A 816 30.82 1.60 32.70
CA ALA A 816 32.04 1.81 33.50
C ALA A 816 32.22 3.30 33.88
N GLU A 817 31.86 4.24 33.01
CA GLU A 817 31.89 5.67 33.34
C GLU A 817 30.77 6.10 34.28
N MET A 818 29.59 5.50 34.18
CA MET A 818 28.50 5.73 35.12
C MET A 818 28.88 5.22 36.52
N GLN A 819 29.50 4.04 36.62
CA GLN A 819 30.07 3.52 37.86
C GLN A 819 31.16 4.47 38.40
N ALA A 820 32.13 4.86 37.57
CA ALA A 820 33.20 5.78 37.98
C ALA A 820 32.72 7.21 38.32
N LYS A 821 31.51 7.61 37.91
CA LYS A 821 30.85 8.86 38.36
C LYS A 821 30.16 8.66 39.70
N LEU A 822 29.37 7.59 39.88
CA LEU A 822 28.71 7.26 41.15
C LEU A 822 29.73 7.08 42.30
N GLU A 823 30.87 6.46 42.01
CA GLU A 823 32.01 6.33 42.93
C GLU A 823 32.62 7.69 43.31
N LYS A 824 32.66 8.66 42.38
CA LYS A 824 33.16 10.03 42.63
C LYS A 824 32.15 10.94 43.32
N GLU A 825 30.86 10.70 43.11
CA GLU A 825 29.75 11.42 43.74
C GLU A 825 29.40 10.86 45.14
N GLY A 826 30.11 9.82 45.59
CA GLY A 826 30.05 9.31 46.97
C GLY A 826 28.89 8.35 47.25
N VAL A 827 28.13 7.95 46.22
CA VAL A 827 27.00 7.02 46.35
C VAL A 827 27.52 5.59 46.32
N SER A 828 28.06 5.11 47.45
CA SER A 828 28.49 3.72 47.61
C SER A 828 27.27 2.78 47.74
N PRO A 829 27.18 1.69 46.94
CA PRO A 829 26.05 0.76 46.96
C PRO A 829 26.09 -0.26 48.13
N GLU A 830 26.74 0.05 49.25
CA GLU A 830 26.98 -0.90 50.36
C GLU A 830 26.09 -0.72 51.61
N VAL A 831 25.13 0.22 51.62
CA VAL A 831 24.35 0.54 52.84
C VAL A 831 23.15 -0.40 53.08
N GLU A 832 22.64 -1.10 52.06
CA GLU A 832 21.42 -1.92 52.17
C GLU A 832 21.61 -3.33 52.74
N LYS A 833 22.76 -3.64 53.37
CA LYS A 833 23.04 -4.98 53.91
C LYS A 833 23.30 -5.08 55.42
N ARG A 834 23.05 -4.01 56.18
CA ARG A 834 23.16 -4.01 57.66
C ARG A 834 22.17 -3.07 58.38
N VAL A 835 20.88 -3.38 58.29
CA VAL A 835 20.02 -3.43 59.49
C VAL A 835 19.25 -4.76 59.43
N SER A 836 19.04 -5.37 60.59
CA SER A 836 18.47 -6.72 60.78
C SER A 836 16.97 -6.79 60.61
#